data_AF-A0AAX3Q3U8-F1
#
_entry.id   AF-A0AAX3Q3U8-F1
#
_cell.length_a   1.000
_cell.length_b   1.000
_cell.length_c   1.000
_cell.angle_alpha   90.00
_cell.angle_beta   90.00
_cell.angle_gamma   90.00
#
_symmetry.space_group_name_H-M   'P 1'
#
loop_
_entity.id
_entity.type
_entity.pdbx_description
1 polymer ?
#
loop_
_entity_poly.entity_id
_entity_poly.type
_entity_poly.pdbx_seq_one_letter_code
_entity_poly.pdbx_strand_id
1 'polypeptide(L)'
;MKLRNVLTGGLLFSTLLFSLGSTGEFSKAKATAPITIENPKPEGKKLSLWYNEPAKDWEKQALPIGNGYMGGMVFGGVQQERIQFNEKTLWTGGPSSTSEYTYGNRDGAASHLGSIREKLSKGDKSGAERESTQFLTGLQKGFGSYQNFGDIYLDFNMPDGSSFSNYRRELNLNEGISTVSYNYKGVQYNREYFASYPDRVMVMRLTASESKQLSLDVRPTSAQGGQVTSKDNKITIKGQIANNGMKYESEFKVLNEGGTLTAENGKIKVANADSLTIIMTAATDYENKYPSYKGEDPHQKVEKIMSAISNKSYEVLKYTHIKDYYSLFNRVSLNLGGEKPSVPTNELLASYSKENSKYLEELFFQYGRYLLISSSRPGTLPANLQGVWNNSNTPPWESDYHFNINLQMNYWPAEVTNLSETAEPLMDYVDSLREPGRVSAEKHFGVTGGGWTVNTMNNPFGFTAPGWGLGWGWAPSANAFIGQNLWEHYKFTDDKQYLQEKIYPILKEAAEFHSKFLVEDQNKKLVVSPCWSPELGGISNGCAFDQQLVYELFSNVIEASNLLQIDKGFRDELKAKRDKLFPPIQIGRYGQVQEWKDDIDDPGETHRHISQLVALYPGSMINHNTPEWLEAAKVTLNHRGDEGTGWSKANKINLWARLLDGDHAYKILQGQLTGSTLSNLFDTHPPFQIDGNFGATSGIAEMLIQSHTDSIQLLPALPKAWKDGSYKGLRARGAFTIDADWKNGTPTVIQVTSDHGNDVKLKSPMFNTPFTVTKVGTNTPVPFTKDGDTISFKTEAGKKYKIESMLSFDLESPNGVTAGNTVKVKANLSNFGTLKSSAGEVVVKAPESWNVKPIKVAFEGVEPGQSKTIEADLPVPIDVVANKYSIEAEVTTDSGAIRKSNQIEVTPAVKLISANVDPHPISSEGGSTTLKVKVQNEIKEKVTPGKIELQLPEGWNAHPLATDFQLSAGGEETYSFVITPPSEFKGVKEVGVSVKLGNAVVTSTKVQVASGGIYLSDISWVKATAGWATVQKDKSTDKNPLSLLGTTGPITYKKGIGTHSKSEITYDISNATYKRFHSYVGIDQEPGGKGGSVVFKVLLDGAEVFNSGTMYYNTPAKFVDVDLTGKKELKLVVDDAGNGNGNDHADWADAWLSFK
;
A
#
# COMPACT_ATOMS: atom_id res chain seq x y z
N MET A 1 59.30 18.75 20.92
CA MET A 1 59.87 20.04 21.35
C MET A 1 58.74 21.07 21.42
N LYS A 2 58.42 21.57 22.64
CA LYS A 2 57.53 22.70 23.06
C LYS A 2 56.09 22.78 22.48
N LEU A 3 55.02 22.42 23.20
CA LEU A 3 54.24 23.14 24.26
C LEU A 3 53.63 24.51 23.88
N ARG A 4 52.27 24.62 23.89
CA ARG A 4 51.46 25.42 24.86
C ARG A 4 49.93 25.49 24.55
N ASN A 5 49.14 25.18 25.60
CA ASN A 5 47.86 25.76 26.10
C ASN A 5 46.62 25.80 25.18
N VAL A 6 45.37 25.44 25.59
CA VAL A 6 44.52 25.85 26.74
C VAL A 6 43.45 24.74 27.02
N LEU A 7 43.42 24.06 28.19
CA LEU A 7 42.55 24.21 29.39
C LEU A 7 40.99 24.18 29.25
N THR A 8 40.43 22.99 29.59
CA THR A 8 39.43 22.69 30.66
C THR A 8 38.05 23.37 30.80
N GLY A 9 37.04 22.51 31.02
CA GLY A 9 35.79 22.74 31.79
C GLY A 9 34.72 21.69 31.42
N GLY A 10 34.12 20.88 32.29
CA GLY A 10 34.26 20.70 33.74
C GLY A 10 33.68 19.35 34.18
N LEU A 11 34.35 18.71 35.15
CA LEU A 11 33.84 17.62 35.98
C LEU A 11 33.94 18.12 37.41
N LEU A 12 32.81 18.23 38.12
CA LEU A 12 32.76 18.46 39.55
C LEU A 12 31.44 17.90 40.06
N PHE A 13 31.49 16.80 40.80
CA PHE A 13 30.83 16.65 42.10
C PHE A 13 31.25 15.32 42.75
N SER A 14 32.38 15.35 43.47
CA SER A 14 32.56 14.54 44.68
C SER A 14 33.73 15.07 45.53
N THR A 15 33.53 15.02 46.85
CA THR A 15 34.50 15.11 47.96
C THR A 15 35.02 16.47 48.47
N LEU A 16 34.56 16.84 49.67
CA LEU A 16 35.30 17.47 50.78
C LEU A 16 34.77 16.79 52.08
N LEU A 17 35.48 15.84 52.71
CA LEU A 17 36.57 15.93 53.72
C LEU A 17 36.10 16.13 55.18
N PHE A 18 36.45 15.20 56.08
CA PHE A 18 37.39 15.44 57.22
C PHE A 18 37.63 14.17 58.08
N SER A 19 38.85 14.05 58.61
CA SER A 19 39.29 13.04 59.59
C SER A 19 39.50 13.65 60.99
N LEU A 20 39.33 12.79 62.01
CA LEU A 20 39.81 12.82 63.41
C LEU A 20 39.23 13.85 64.41
N GLY A 21 38.65 13.31 65.51
CA GLY A 21 38.72 13.92 66.85
C GLY A 21 37.43 14.01 67.68
N SER A 22 37.39 13.23 68.78
CA SER A 22 36.64 13.41 70.05
C SER A 22 35.09 13.38 70.08
N THR A 23 34.61 12.41 70.86
CA THR A 23 33.46 12.42 71.80
C THR A 23 32.45 13.58 71.69
N GLY A 24 31.23 13.27 71.26
CA GLY A 24 30.07 14.16 71.42
C GLY A 24 28.82 13.55 70.78
N GLU A 25 27.77 13.36 71.58
CA GLU A 25 26.44 12.92 71.16
C GLU A 25 25.92 13.72 69.96
N PHE A 26 25.50 13.04 68.88
CA PHE A 26 24.74 13.68 67.80
C PHE A 26 23.27 13.29 67.86
N SER A 27 22.51 14.26 68.34
CA SER A 27 21.07 14.46 68.27
C SER A 27 20.47 14.24 66.87
N LYS A 28 19.23 13.72 66.85
CA LYS A 28 18.35 13.48 65.70
C LYS A 28 18.39 14.63 64.68
N ALA A 29 18.91 14.37 63.49
CA ALA A 29 18.76 15.26 62.34
C ALA A 29 17.34 15.13 61.75
N LYS A 30 16.67 16.28 61.59
CA LYS A 30 15.36 16.45 60.95
C LYS A 30 15.39 15.94 59.51
N ALA A 31 14.32 15.25 59.10
CA ALA A 31 14.06 14.82 57.74
C ALA A 31 14.14 16.00 56.76
N THR A 32 15.11 15.95 55.84
CA THR A 32 15.15 16.78 54.63
C THR A 32 13.97 16.40 53.72
N ALA A 33 13.32 17.40 53.12
CA ALA A 33 12.20 17.22 52.20
C ALA A 33 12.55 16.21 51.07
N PRO A 34 11.60 15.38 50.62
CA PRO A 34 11.85 14.42 49.55
C PRO A 34 12.24 15.16 48.26
N ILE A 35 13.40 14.81 47.69
CA ILE A 35 13.77 15.23 46.35
C ILE A 35 12.80 14.56 45.39
N THR A 36 11.94 15.34 44.73
CA THR A 36 11.07 14.83 43.68
C THR A 36 11.92 14.53 42.45
N ILE A 37 12.12 13.25 42.14
CA ILE A 37 12.75 12.83 40.89
C ILE A 37 11.66 12.88 39.81
N GLU A 38 11.70 13.88 38.95
CA GLU A 38 10.81 13.94 37.78
C GLU A 38 11.33 13.00 36.69
N ASN A 39 10.51 12.05 36.28
CA ASN A 39 10.82 11.20 35.12
C ASN A 39 10.80 12.04 33.84
N PRO A 40 11.68 11.75 32.87
CA PRO A 40 11.55 12.28 31.52
C PRO A 40 10.13 12.05 31.00
N LYS A 41 9.51 13.06 30.38
CA LYS A 41 8.17 12.93 29.80
C LYS A 41 8.27 12.35 28.38
N PRO A 42 7.33 11.48 27.97
CA PRO A 42 7.33 10.95 26.61
C PRO A 42 7.04 12.08 25.62
N GLU A 43 7.73 12.09 24.49
CA GLU A 43 7.40 12.97 23.37
C GLU A 43 6.36 12.29 22.46
N GLY A 44 5.34 13.05 22.03
CA GLY A 44 4.34 12.57 21.08
C GLY A 44 3.18 11.78 21.70
N LYS A 45 2.51 10.99 20.85
CA LYS A 45 1.32 10.21 21.20
C LYS A 45 1.70 9.01 22.08
N LYS A 46 0.90 8.74 23.13
CA LYS A 46 1.03 7.52 23.94
C LYS A 46 0.64 6.30 23.11
N LEU A 47 1.61 5.43 22.83
CA LEU A 47 1.46 4.15 22.14
C LEU A 47 1.44 3.04 23.18
N SER A 48 0.33 2.32 23.26
CA SER A 48 0.14 1.30 24.27
C SER A 48 -0.73 0.15 23.78
N LEU A 49 -0.36 -1.06 24.18
CA LEU A 49 -1.23 -2.22 24.14
C LEU A 49 -2.03 -2.25 25.45
N TRP A 50 -3.36 -2.26 25.41
CA TRP A 50 -4.18 -2.25 26.62
C TRP A 50 -5.40 -3.16 26.55
N TYR A 51 -5.82 -3.66 27.72
CA TYR A 51 -6.86 -4.68 27.87
C TYR A 51 -7.68 -4.40 29.14
N ASN A 52 -8.94 -4.81 29.11
CA ASN A 52 -9.92 -4.65 30.18
C ASN A 52 -10.15 -5.95 31.00
N GLU A 53 -9.34 -6.98 30.77
CA GLU A 53 -9.35 -8.23 31.54
C GLU A 53 -7.95 -8.81 31.76
N PRO A 54 -7.72 -9.57 32.84
CA PRO A 54 -6.49 -10.34 33.04
C PRO A 54 -6.23 -11.35 31.93
N ALA A 55 -4.95 -11.59 31.61
CA ALA A 55 -4.55 -12.65 30.72
C ALA A 55 -4.83 -14.04 31.33
N LYS A 56 -5.28 -14.96 30.49
CA LYS A 56 -5.44 -16.39 30.81
C LYS A 56 -4.45 -17.27 30.04
N ASP A 57 -3.93 -16.75 28.94
CA ASP A 57 -3.01 -17.44 28.04
C ASP A 57 -1.66 -16.70 27.95
N TRP A 58 -0.57 -17.44 28.08
CA TRP A 58 0.79 -16.89 28.07
C TRP A 58 1.15 -16.29 26.72
N GLU A 59 0.88 -17.03 25.64
CA GLU A 59 1.33 -16.72 24.29
C GLU A 59 0.50 -15.59 23.70
N LYS A 60 -0.82 -15.64 23.91
CA LYS A 60 -1.77 -14.75 23.25
C LYS A 60 -2.01 -13.46 24.02
N GLN A 61 -1.95 -13.48 25.35
CA GLN A 61 -2.54 -12.41 26.16
C GLN A 61 -1.57 -11.75 27.14
N ALA A 62 -0.61 -12.48 27.70
CA ALA A 62 0.37 -11.89 28.61
C ALA A 62 1.25 -10.85 27.90
N LEU A 63 1.70 -9.84 28.65
CA LEU A 63 2.45 -8.70 28.11
C LEU A 63 3.95 -8.84 28.39
N PRO A 64 4.82 -8.78 27.36
CA PRO A 64 6.25 -8.90 27.54
C PRO A 64 6.85 -7.64 28.15
N ILE A 65 7.82 -7.83 29.04
CA ILE A 65 8.82 -6.85 29.48
C ILE A 65 10.20 -7.49 29.37
N GLY A 66 11.25 -6.69 29.12
CA GLY A 66 12.60 -7.24 29.05
C GLY A 66 13.68 -6.16 28.96
N ASN A 67 14.91 -6.57 29.30
CA ASN A 67 16.09 -5.70 29.31
C ASN A 67 17.27 -6.31 28.52
N GLY A 68 17.00 -7.26 27.63
CA GLY A 68 18.00 -8.04 26.89
C GLY A 68 18.55 -9.24 27.68
N TYR A 69 18.87 -9.07 28.97
CA TYR A 69 19.36 -10.16 29.84
C TYR A 69 18.22 -11.07 30.31
N MET A 70 17.10 -10.47 30.68
CA MET A 70 15.94 -11.14 31.26
C MET A 70 14.67 -10.71 30.54
N GLY A 71 13.71 -11.65 30.50
CA GLY A 71 12.37 -11.45 29.99
C GLY A 71 11.34 -11.75 31.07
N GLY A 72 10.21 -11.06 31.02
CA GLY A 72 9.04 -11.33 31.86
C GLY A 72 7.75 -11.22 31.04
N MET A 73 6.76 -12.06 31.35
CA MET A 73 5.43 -12.06 30.74
C MET A 73 4.39 -11.82 31.83
N VAL A 74 3.79 -10.63 31.84
CA VAL A 74 2.87 -10.13 32.88
C VAL A 74 1.43 -10.51 32.55
N PHE A 75 0.76 -11.24 33.44
CA PHE A 75 -0.63 -11.69 33.21
C PHE A 75 -1.68 -10.67 33.65
N GLY A 76 -1.43 -9.94 34.74
CA GLY A 76 -2.38 -8.97 35.28
C GLY A 76 -3.45 -9.55 36.20
N GLY A 77 -3.23 -10.73 36.81
CA GLY A 77 -4.26 -11.39 37.63
C GLY A 77 -4.62 -10.62 38.91
N VAL A 78 -5.92 -10.61 39.30
CA VAL A 78 -6.40 -9.81 40.44
C VAL A 78 -6.15 -10.52 41.77
N GLN A 79 -6.62 -11.74 41.92
CA GLN A 79 -6.43 -12.56 43.13
C GLN A 79 -5.02 -13.15 43.19
N GLN A 80 -4.54 -13.65 42.06
CA GLN A 80 -3.20 -14.17 41.90
C GLN A 80 -2.58 -13.54 40.66
N GLU A 81 -1.59 -12.68 40.85
CA GLU A 81 -0.76 -12.21 39.74
C GLU A 81 0.24 -13.30 39.36
N ARG A 82 0.55 -13.40 38.07
CA ARG A 82 1.58 -14.28 37.52
C ARG A 82 2.49 -13.47 36.61
N ILE A 83 3.79 -13.53 36.88
CA ILE A 83 4.83 -13.08 35.96
C ILE A 83 5.72 -14.28 35.65
N GLN A 84 5.58 -14.85 34.46
CA GLN A 84 6.56 -15.84 33.98
C GLN A 84 7.85 -15.08 33.63
N PHE A 85 9.01 -15.61 33.99
CA PHE A 85 10.29 -14.94 33.70
C PHE A 85 11.37 -15.88 33.17
N ASN A 86 12.33 -15.30 32.45
CA ASN A 86 13.46 -15.97 31.83
C ASN A 86 14.77 -15.22 32.08
N GLU A 87 15.87 -15.95 31.99
CA GLU A 87 17.22 -15.43 31.87
C GLU A 87 17.80 -15.97 30.56
N LYS A 88 18.44 -15.11 29.77
CA LYS A 88 18.81 -15.36 28.36
C LYS A 88 19.72 -16.58 28.14
N THR A 89 20.56 -16.89 29.12
CA THR A 89 21.62 -17.89 29.04
C THR A 89 21.25 -19.23 29.68
N LEU A 90 20.03 -19.37 30.22
CA LEU A 90 19.56 -20.64 30.78
C LEU A 90 19.19 -21.66 29.69
N TRP A 91 20.10 -22.60 29.43
CA TRP A 91 19.97 -23.59 28.36
C TRP A 91 20.37 -25.00 28.81
N THR A 92 19.72 -26.01 28.22
CA THR A 92 20.26 -27.38 28.16
C THR A 92 21.23 -27.51 26.97
N GLY A 93 21.97 -28.62 26.87
CA GLY A 93 22.95 -28.86 25.80
C GLY A 93 24.34 -28.36 26.12
N GLY A 94 25.22 -28.36 25.11
CA GLY A 94 26.60 -27.90 25.25
C GLY A 94 27.54 -28.91 25.92
N PRO A 95 28.75 -28.48 26.32
CA PRO A 95 29.67 -29.30 27.10
C PRO A 95 29.00 -29.91 28.34
N SER A 96 29.47 -31.09 28.75
CA SER A 96 28.92 -31.85 29.90
C SER A 96 27.49 -32.38 29.75
N SER A 97 26.74 -31.99 28.71
CA SER A 97 25.46 -32.65 28.36
C SER A 97 25.62 -34.06 27.82
N THR A 98 26.86 -34.40 27.42
CA THR A 98 27.26 -35.68 26.85
C THR A 98 28.67 -36.02 27.35
N SER A 99 29.06 -37.29 27.25
CA SER A 99 30.43 -37.74 27.58
C SER A 99 31.51 -37.06 26.71
N GLU A 100 31.16 -36.77 25.46
CA GLU A 100 31.97 -36.03 24.50
C GLU A 100 31.02 -35.13 23.71
N TYR A 101 31.24 -33.81 23.78
CA TYR A 101 30.45 -32.83 23.06
C TYR A 101 31.13 -32.52 21.73
N THR A 102 30.52 -32.96 20.63
CA THR A 102 31.13 -32.86 19.29
C THR A 102 30.70 -31.61 18.53
N TYR A 103 29.97 -30.68 19.16
CA TYR A 103 29.39 -29.49 18.51
C TYR A 103 28.43 -29.84 17.36
N GLY A 104 27.82 -31.03 17.43
CA GLY A 104 26.99 -31.61 16.37
C GLY A 104 27.75 -32.30 15.25
N ASN A 105 29.09 -32.26 15.26
CA ASN A 105 29.87 -32.76 14.15
C ASN A 105 29.83 -34.29 14.05
N ARG A 106 29.81 -34.79 12.81
CA ARG A 106 29.95 -36.20 12.44
C ARG A 106 31.32 -36.43 11.79
N ASP A 107 32.10 -37.36 12.33
CA ASP A 107 33.39 -37.71 11.74
C ASP A 107 33.24 -38.40 10.39
N GLY A 108 34.15 -38.11 9.46
CA GLY A 108 34.17 -38.70 8.13
C GLY A 108 33.18 -38.08 7.13
N ALA A 109 32.32 -37.14 7.51
CA ALA A 109 31.33 -36.53 6.61
C ALA A 109 31.97 -35.94 5.34
N ALA A 110 33.06 -35.18 5.48
CA ALA A 110 33.78 -34.56 4.35
C ALA A 110 34.26 -35.56 3.28
N SER A 111 34.57 -36.80 3.66
CA SER A 111 35.06 -37.84 2.74
C SER A 111 34.01 -38.28 1.70
N HIS A 112 32.73 -38.00 1.95
CA HIS A 112 31.62 -38.32 1.03
C HIS A 112 31.37 -37.24 -0.01
N LEU A 113 31.88 -36.02 0.17
CA LEU A 113 31.62 -34.90 -0.73
C LEU A 113 32.02 -35.19 -2.19
N GLY A 114 33.16 -35.85 -2.40
CA GLY A 114 33.63 -36.21 -3.74
C GLY A 114 32.65 -37.13 -4.48
N SER A 115 32.18 -38.17 -3.81
CA SER A 115 31.20 -39.15 -4.30
C SER A 115 29.83 -38.49 -4.57
N ILE A 116 29.37 -37.61 -3.69
CA ILE A 116 28.11 -36.86 -3.84
C ILE A 116 28.18 -35.91 -5.04
N ARG A 117 29.28 -35.16 -5.16
CA ARG A 117 29.53 -34.25 -6.29
C ARG A 117 29.58 -35.00 -7.61
N GLU A 118 30.21 -36.17 -7.65
CA GLU A 118 30.24 -37.03 -8.83
C GLU A 118 28.83 -37.47 -9.24
N LYS A 119 28.00 -37.93 -8.29
CA LYS A 119 26.60 -38.32 -8.56
C LYS A 119 25.78 -37.16 -9.10
N LEU A 120 25.86 -35.98 -8.48
CA LEU A 120 25.18 -34.79 -8.96
C LEU A 120 25.64 -34.39 -10.37
N SER A 121 26.95 -34.52 -10.66
CA SER A 121 27.49 -34.24 -12.00
C SER A 121 27.01 -35.21 -13.08
N LYS A 122 26.62 -36.43 -12.71
CA LYS A 122 26.08 -37.47 -13.61
C LYS A 122 24.54 -37.45 -13.68
N GLY A 123 23.88 -36.54 -12.97
CA GLY A 123 22.42 -36.47 -12.89
C GLY A 123 21.77 -37.47 -11.92
N ASP A 124 22.54 -38.22 -11.12
CA ASP A 124 22.02 -39.14 -10.09
C ASP A 124 21.64 -38.36 -8.81
N LYS A 125 20.59 -37.53 -8.91
CA LYS A 125 20.09 -36.70 -7.80
C LYS A 125 19.63 -37.57 -6.63
N SER A 126 18.90 -38.65 -6.89
CA SER A 126 18.42 -39.56 -5.84
C SER A 126 19.54 -40.30 -5.10
N GLY A 127 20.60 -40.72 -5.80
CA GLY A 127 21.77 -41.32 -5.17
C GLY A 127 22.56 -40.32 -4.34
N ALA A 128 22.74 -39.10 -4.85
CA ALA A 128 23.36 -38.01 -4.10
C ALA A 128 22.59 -37.67 -2.82
N GLU A 129 21.26 -37.59 -2.89
CA GLU A 129 20.40 -37.29 -1.75
C GLU A 129 20.41 -38.38 -0.68
N ARG A 130 20.38 -39.66 -1.07
CA ARG A 130 20.51 -40.79 -0.13
C ARG A 130 21.84 -40.74 0.62
N GLU A 131 22.95 -40.57 -0.09
CA GLU A 131 24.27 -40.49 0.54
C GLU A 131 24.40 -39.25 1.43
N SER A 132 23.88 -38.11 0.99
CA SER A 132 23.91 -36.86 1.76
C SER A 132 23.10 -36.97 3.05
N THR A 133 21.92 -37.58 2.99
CA THR A 133 21.08 -37.83 4.17
C THR A 133 21.81 -38.69 5.20
N GLN A 134 22.55 -39.69 4.73
CA GLN A 134 23.27 -40.62 5.59
C GLN A 134 24.54 -40.01 6.21
N PHE A 135 25.28 -39.19 5.47
CA PHE A 135 26.64 -38.81 5.84
C PHE A 135 26.90 -37.32 6.02
N LEU A 136 26.12 -36.42 5.41
CA LEU A 136 26.34 -34.97 5.52
C LEU A 136 25.61 -34.32 6.70
N THR A 137 24.59 -34.99 7.26
CA THR A 137 23.86 -34.52 8.44
C THR A 137 24.72 -34.57 9.71
N GLY A 138 24.51 -33.59 10.61
CA GLY A 138 25.12 -33.60 11.94
C GLY A 138 24.41 -34.53 12.91
N LEU A 139 24.90 -34.54 14.14
CA LEU A 139 24.38 -35.32 15.26
C LEU A 139 23.54 -34.42 16.18
N GLN A 140 22.29 -34.79 16.45
CA GLN A 140 21.42 -34.04 17.38
C GLN A 140 21.96 -34.01 18.82
N LYS A 141 22.81 -34.98 19.18
CA LYS A 141 23.28 -35.22 20.54
C LYS A 141 23.99 -33.97 21.11
N GLY A 142 23.49 -33.47 22.24
CA GLY A 142 24.04 -32.31 22.94
C GLY A 142 23.60 -30.93 22.41
N PHE A 143 22.64 -30.87 21.46
CA PHE A 143 22.09 -29.61 20.95
C PHE A 143 21.43 -28.78 22.08
N GLY A 144 20.48 -29.37 22.80
CA GLY A 144 19.78 -28.72 23.91
C GLY A 144 18.80 -27.64 23.46
N SER A 145 18.26 -26.89 24.42
CA SER A 145 17.16 -25.95 24.18
C SER A 145 17.05 -24.86 25.23
N TYR A 146 16.43 -23.74 24.85
CA TYR A 146 16.18 -22.63 25.76
C TYR A 146 15.19 -23.04 26.86
N GLN A 147 15.46 -22.67 28.10
CA GLN A 147 14.66 -23.13 29.24
C GLN A 147 13.80 -22.02 29.85
N ASN A 148 12.63 -22.41 30.34
CA ASN A 148 11.85 -21.57 31.25
C ASN A 148 12.58 -21.48 32.59
N PHE A 149 12.77 -20.27 33.13
CA PHE A 149 13.35 -20.12 34.45
C PHE A 149 12.32 -20.45 35.54
N GLY A 150 11.14 -19.84 35.46
CA GLY A 150 10.07 -20.03 36.45
C GLY A 150 9.00 -18.94 36.42
N ASP A 151 8.24 -18.86 37.49
CA ASP A 151 7.16 -17.89 37.66
C ASP A 151 7.32 -17.11 38.96
N ILE A 152 6.82 -15.88 38.98
CA ILE A 152 6.62 -15.06 40.17
C ILE A 152 5.11 -14.99 40.41
N TYR A 153 4.65 -15.52 41.54
CA TYR A 153 3.27 -15.38 41.97
C TYR A 153 3.15 -14.33 43.06
N LEU A 154 2.17 -13.43 42.90
CA LEU A 154 1.73 -12.52 43.96
C LEU A 154 0.33 -12.96 44.37
N ASP A 155 0.25 -13.72 45.46
CA ASP A 155 -1.00 -14.31 45.94
C ASP A 155 -1.67 -13.31 46.92
N PHE A 156 -2.62 -12.52 46.44
CA PHE A 156 -3.32 -11.55 47.27
C PHE A 156 -4.28 -12.24 48.22
N ASN A 157 -4.43 -11.72 49.45
CA ASN A 157 -5.43 -12.20 50.40
C ASN A 157 -6.84 -11.73 50.01
N MET A 158 -7.31 -12.20 48.86
CA MET A 158 -8.62 -11.94 48.29
C MET A 158 -9.35 -13.27 48.08
N PRO A 159 -10.59 -13.43 48.56
CA PRO A 159 -11.36 -14.64 48.33
C PRO A 159 -11.55 -14.94 46.83
N ASP A 160 -11.56 -16.22 46.47
CA ASP A 160 -11.88 -16.65 45.11
C ASP A 160 -13.26 -16.14 44.68
N GLY A 161 -13.36 -15.70 43.43
CA GLY A 161 -14.59 -15.11 42.88
C GLY A 161 -14.89 -13.68 43.34
N SER A 162 -13.95 -13.02 44.05
CA SER A 162 -14.08 -11.61 44.42
C SER A 162 -14.39 -10.72 43.21
N SER A 163 -15.42 -9.87 43.33
CA SER A 163 -15.76 -8.89 42.30
C SER A 163 -14.84 -7.68 42.36
N PHE A 164 -14.38 -7.23 41.19
CA PHE A 164 -13.58 -6.03 41.00
C PHE A 164 -14.16 -5.21 39.85
N SER A 165 -13.76 -3.94 39.74
CA SER A 165 -14.25 -3.02 38.70
C SER A 165 -13.12 -2.15 38.17
N ASN A 166 -13.38 -1.42 37.07
CA ASN A 166 -12.42 -0.51 36.43
C ASN A 166 -11.06 -1.15 36.15
N TYR A 167 -11.07 -2.42 35.77
CA TYR A 167 -9.84 -3.14 35.48
C TYR A 167 -9.21 -2.63 34.18
N ARG A 168 -7.90 -2.42 34.21
CA ARG A 168 -7.08 -2.15 33.04
C ARG A 168 -5.69 -2.74 33.24
N ARG A 169 -5.19 -3.46 32.23
CA ARG A 169 -3.75 -3.77 32.10
C ARG A 169 -3.22 -3.19 30.81
N GLU A 170 -1.99 -2.71 30.82
CA GLU A 170 -1.43 -1.96 29.71
C GLU A 170 0.09 -2.09 29.65
N LEU A 171 0.65 -2.27 28.45
CA LEU A 171 2.07 -2.08 28.17
C LEU A 171 2.24 -0.74 27.43
N ASN A 172 2.88 0.23 28.10
CA ASN A 172 3.21 1.53 27.51
C ASN A 172 4.54 1.42 26.76
N LEU A 173 4.48 1.45 25.43
CA LEU A 173 5.69 1.33 24.60
C LEU A 173 6.58 2.54 24.69
N ASN A 174 6.05 3.74 25.00
CA ASN A 174 6.91 4.92 25.14
C ASN A 174 7.89 4.78 26.31
N GLU A 175 7.49 4.08 27.38
CA GLU A 175 8.26 3.97 28.63
C GLU A 175 8.86 2.58 28.86
N GLY A 176 8.40 1.56 28.12
CA GLY A 176 8.75 0.17 28.40
C GLY A 176 8.27 -0.29 29.78
N ILE A 177 7.09 0.17 30.21
CA ILE A 177 6.49 -0.15 31.52
C ILE A 177 5.13 -0.81 31.29
N SER A 178 4.94 -1.97 31.92
CA SER A 178 3.64 -2.63 32.02
C SER A 178 2.93 -2.20 33.31
N THR A 179 1.62 -2.04 33.26
CA THR A 179 0.80 -1.56 34.38
C THR A 179 -0.48 -2.37 34.53
N VAL A 180 -0.99 -2.48 35.75
CA VAL A 180 -2.30 -3.05 36.07
C VAL A 180 -2.99 -2.14 37.08
N SER A 181 -4.26 -1.80 36.86
CA SER A 181 -5.09 -1.02 37.77
C SER A 181 -6.47 -1.64 37.89
N TYR A 182 -7.04 -1.66 39.10
CA TYR A 182 -8.42 -2.10 39.36
C TYR A 182 -8.90 -1.60 40.71
N ASN A 183 -10.22 -1.58 40.88
CA ASN A 183 -10.87 -1.25 42.14
C ASN A 183 -11.41 -2.51 42.81
N TYR A 184 -11.10 -2.70 44.09
CA TYR A 184 -11.63 -3.77 44.93
C TYR A 184 -12.04 -3.20 46.29
N LYS A 185 -13.29 -3.42 46.70
CA LYS A 185 -13.89 -2.91 47.95
C LYS A 185 -13.67 -1.40 48.20
N GLY A 186 -13.73 -0.59 47.14
CA GLY A 186 -13.55 0.87 47.22
C GLY A 186 -12.09 1.35 47.17
N VAL A 187 -11.12 0.43 47.25
CA VAL A 187 -9.69 0.74 47.17
C VAL A 187 -9.21 0.53 45.74
N GLN A 188 -8.47 1.51 45.20
CA GLN A 188 -7.78 1.37 43.92
C GLN A 188 -6.40 0.75 44.14
N TYR A 189 -6.12 -0.34 43.44
CA TYR A 189 -4.82 -1.01 43.41
C TYR A 189 -4.12 -0.69 42.10
N ASN A 190 -2.84 -0.34 42.17
CA ASN A 190 -2.01 -0.11 40.99
C ASN A 190 -0.73 -0.92 41.08
N ARG A 191 -0.32 -1.49 39.94
CA ARG A 191 0.91 -2.27 39.80
C ARG A 191 1.67 -1.78 38.58
N GLU A 192 2.99 -1.65 38.71
CA GLU A 192 3.90 -1.34 37.60
C GLU A 192 5.01 -2.37 37.52
N TYR A 193 5.41 -2.73 36.31
CA TYR A 193 6.43 -3.73 36.01
C TYR A 193 7.35 -3.22 34.91
N PHE A 194 8.66 -3.29 35.13
CA PHE A 194 9.66 -2.99 34.11
C PHE A 194 10.94 -3.78 34.33
N ALA A 195 11.72 -3.94 33.27
CA ALA A 195 13.05 -4.54 33.33
C ALA A 195 14.09 -3.49 32.97
N SER A 196 14.87 -3.04 33.96
CA SER A 196 15.90 -2.03 33.79
C SER A 196 17.16 -2.66 33.20
N TYR A 197 17.61 -2.17 32.04
CA TYR A 197 18.90 -2.56 31.46
C TYR A 197 20.09 -2.00 32.24
N PRO A 198 20.14 -0.68 32.59
CA PRO A 198 21.27 -0.11 33.33
C PRO A 198 21.53 -0.76 34.69
N ASP A 199 20.45 -1.22 35.34
CA ASP A 199 20.52 -1.81 36.68
C ASP A 199 20.50 -3.35 36.66
N ARG A 200 20.26 -3.97 35.50
CA ARG A 200 20.13 -5.42 35.31
C ARG A 200 19.14 -6.08 36.27
N VAL A 201 18.02 -5.43 36.55
CA VAL A 201 16.96 -5.94 37.44
C VAL A 201 15.57 -5.81 36.81
N MET A 202 14.67 -6.71 37.17
CA MET A 202 13.23 -6.54 36.99
C MET A 202 12.63 -5.95 38.27
N VAL A 203 11.76 -4.96 38.12
CA VAL A 203 11.17 -4.20 39.22
C VAL A 203 9.65 -4.28 39.14
N MET A 204 9.02 -4.53 40.27
CA MET A 204 7.57 -4.60 40.42
C MET A 204 7.16 -3.67 41.57
N ARG A 205 6.34 -2.67 41.29
CA ARG A 205 5.83 -1.72 42.30
C ARG A 205 4.33 -1.92 42.46
N LEU A 206 3.87 -2.12 43.68
CA LEU A 206 2.46 -2.25 44.03
C LEU A 206 2.09 -1.12 44.98
N THR A 207 0.92 -0.51 44.77
CA THR A 207 0.36 0.55 45.61
C THR A 207 -1.14 0.36 45.77
N ALA A 208 -1.68 0.88 46.87
CA ALA A 208 -3.11 1.01 47.10
C ALA A 208 -3.46 2.47 47.42
N SER A 209 -4.68 2.90 47.09
CA SER A 209 -5.14 4.28 47.35
C SER A 209 -5.35 4.60 48.83
N GLU A 210 -5.42 3.57 49.68
CA GLU A 210 -5.54 3.69 51.13
C GLU A 210 -4.41 2.92 51.82
N SER A 211 -3.96 3.44 52.96
CA SER A 211 -2.93 2.81 53.79
C SER A 211 -3.34 1.41 54.27
N LYS A 212 -2.33 0.55 54.45
CA LYS A 212 -2.44 -0.81 55.02
C LYS A 212 -3.28 -1.80 54.21
N GLN A 213 -3.51 -1.55 52.92
CA GLN A 213 -4.38 -2.38 52.08
C GLN A 213 -3.64 -3.48 51.30
N LEU A 214 -2.31 -3.55 51.36
CA LEU A 214 -1.52 -4.59 50.68
C LEU A 214 -1.17 -5.73 51.65
N SER A 215 -1.87 -6.85 51.49
CA SER A 215 -1.55 -8.13 52.13
C SER A 215 -1.55 -9.26 51.10
N LEU A 216 -0.41 -9.91 50.93
CA LEU A 216 -0.15 -10.89 49.88
C LEU A 216 1.08 -11.76 50.19
N ASP A 217 1.20 -12.89 49.51
CA ASP A 217 2.42 -13.68 49.51
C ASP A 217 3.20 -13.45 48.20
N VAL A 218 4.49 -13.12 48.32
CA VAL A 218 5.45 -13.11 47.21
C VAL A 218 6.08 -14.49 47.12
N ARG A 219 5.71 -15.26 46.10
CA ARG A 219 6.06 -16.68 45.97
C ARG A 219 6.61 -16.99 44.56
N PRO A 220 7.94 -16.92 44.36
CA PRO A 220 8.53 -17.36 43.11
C PRO A 220 8.70 -18.88 43.07
N THR A 221 8.76 -19.45 41.87
CA THR A 221 8.94 -20.89 41.61
C THR A 221 10.07 -21.11 40.60
N SER A 222 10.68 -22.29 40.62
CA SER A 222 11.65 -22.72 39.60
C SER A 222 11.01 -23.76 38.68
N ALA A 223 11.06 -23.52 37.36
CA ALA A 223 10.64 -24.49 36.35
C ALA A 223 11.67 -25.62 36.14
N GLN A 224 12.84 -25.50 36.78
CA GLN A 224 13.96 -26.45 36.70
C GLN A 224 14.15 -27.24 38.01
N GLY A 225 13.21 -27.15 38.95
CA GLY A 225 13.29 -27.86 40.24
C GLY A 225 14.32 -27.30 41.22
N GLY A 226 14.79 -26.07 41.03
CA GLY A 226 15.73 -25.40 41.92
C GLY A 226 15.15 -25.16 43.32
N GLN A 227 16.03 -25.11 44.31
CA GLN A 227 15.66 -24.86 45.70
C GLN A 227 15.29 -23.39 45.89
N VAL A 228 14.08 -23.15 46.41
CA VAL A 228 13.61 -21.81 46.78
C VAL A 228 13.72 -21.64 48.28
N THR A 229 14.46 -20.61 48.71
CA THR A 229 14.65 -20.28 50.13
C THR A 229 14.34 -18.82 50.37
N SER A 230 13.91 -18.49 51.59
CA SER A 230 13.55 -17.12 51.99
C SER A 230 14.17 -16.80 53.33
N LYS A 231 14.75 -15.61 53.46
CA LYS A 231 15.31 -15.10 54.72
C LYS A 231 15.17 -13.59 54.76
N ASP A 232 14.75 -13.06 55.91
CA ASP A 232 14.52 -11.63 56.11
C ASP A 232 13.57 -11.07 55.03
N ASN A 233 14.08 -10.23 54.14
CA ASN A 233 13.33 -9.67 53.02
C ASN A 233 13.84 -10.16 51.65
N LYS A 234 14.59 -11.25 51.62
CA LYS A 234 15.20 -11.86 50.44
C LYS A 234 14.60 -13.23 50.15
N ILE A 235 14.36 -13.53 48.88
CA ILE A 235 14.07 -14.87 48.37
C ILE A 235 15.16 -15.24 47.37
N THR A 236 15.62 -16.49 47.40
CA THR A 236 16.66 -16.97 46.51
C THR A 236 16.24 -18.31 45.90
N ILE A 237 16.37 -18.41 44.58
CA ILE A 237 16.27 -19.65 43.82
C ILE A 237 17.69 -20.08 43.44
N LYS A 238 18.13 -21.28 43.83
CA LYS A 238 19.40 -21.87 43.38
C LYS A 238 19.15 -23.24 42.79
N GLY A 239 19.80 -23.55 41.69
CA GLY A 239 19.75 -24.89 41.13
C GLY A 239 20.80 -25.13 40.07
N GLN A 240 20.67 -26.29 39.44
CA GLN A 240 21.53 -26.73 38.37
C GLN A 240 20.68 -27.42 37.31
N ILE A 241 20.93 -27.13 36.03
CA ILE A 241 20.27 -27.82 34.93
C ILE A 241 20.74 -29.27 34.92
N ALA A 242 19.80 -30.21 35.07
CA ALA A 242 20.10 -31.63 35.18
C ALA A 242 20.84 -32.18 33.95
N ASN A 243 20.59 -31.60 32.78
CA ASN A 243 21.17 -32.05 31.51
C ASN A 243 22.69 -31.80 31.42
N ASN A 244 23.17 -30.59 31.71
CA ASN A 244 24.56 -30.16 31.42
C ASN A 244 25.31 -29.65 32.66
N GLY A 245 24.66 -29.59 33.81
CA GLY A 245 25.28 -29.10 35.03
C GLY A 245 25.45 -27.57 35.09
N MET A 246 24.79 -26.79 34.23
CA MET A 246 24.77 -25.33 34.32
C MET A 246 24.13 -24.88 35.63
N LYS A 247 24.83 -24.08 36.43
CA LYS A 247 24.28 -23.50 37.65
C LYS A 247 23.47 -22.26 37.31
N TYR A 248 22.37 -22.07 38.01
CA TYR A 248 21.56 -20.85 37.91
C TYR A 248 21.15 -20.36 39.29
N GLU A 249 21.07 -19.04 39.42
CA GLU A 249 20.63 -18.37 40.64
C GLU A 249 19.73 -17.18 40.30
N SER A 250 18.70 -16.97 41.10
CA SER A 250 17.88 -15.77 41.08
C SER A 250 17.68 -15.27 42.51
N GLU A 251 17.68 -13.95 42.67
CA GLU A 251 17.44 -13.30 43.94
C GLU A 251 16.33 -12.26 43.80
N PHE A 252 15.45 -12.22 44.79
CA PHE A 252 14.37 -11.26 44.95
C PHE A 252 14.57 -10.51 46.26
N LYS A 253 14.48 -9.18 46.22
CA LYS A 253 14.43 -8.31 47.38
C LYS A 253 13.06 -7.67 47.47
N VAL A 254 12.37 -7.92 48.59
CA VAL A 254 11.02 -7.40 48.86
C VAL A 254 11.14 -6.23 49.84
N LEU A 255 10.57 -5.09 49.49
CA LEU A 255 10.64 -3.85 50.26
C LEU A 255 9.23 -3.32 50.46
N ASN A 256 8.84 -3.08 51.71
CA ASN A 256 7.53 -2.53 52.08
C ASN A 256 7.66 -1.12 52.67
N GLU A 257 6.67 -0.28 52.38
CA GLU A 257 6.39 0.92 53.17
C GLU A 257 5.16 0.62 54.03
N GLY A 258 5.29 0.79 55.35
CA GLY A 258 4.27 0.34 56.30
C GLY A 258 4.12 -1.19 56.35
N GLY A 259 3.41 -1.71 57.35
CA GLY A 259 3.18 -3.15 57.49
C GLY A 259 4.42 -3.97 57.89
N THR A 260 4.36 -5.28 57.68
CA THR A 260 5.42 -6.23 58.07
C THR A 260 5.71 -7.27 56.98
N LEU A 261 6.96 -7.74 56.92
CA LEU A 261 7.41 -8.85 56.08
C LEU A 261 7.79 -10.05 56.95
N THR A 262 7.33 -11.25 56.55
CA THR A 262 7.71 -12.51 57.19
C THR A 262 8.19 -13.51 56.14
N ALA A 263 9.46 -13.89 56.20
CA ALA A 263 10.02 -14.97 55.38
C ALA A 263 9.59 -16.34 55.93
N GLU A 264 9.02 -17.19 55.08
CA GLU A 264 8.69 -18.56 55.41
C GLU A 264 8.68 -19.44 54.16
N ASN A 265 9.24 -20.65 54.24
CA ASN A 265 9.10 -21.70 53.21
C ASN A 265 9.35 -21.24 51.75
N GLY A 266 10.35 -20.37 51.51
CA GLY A 266 10.68 -19.90 50.16
C GLY A 266 9.78 -18.79 49.62
N LYS A 267 8.93 -18.19 50.47
CA LYS A 267 8.11 -17.02 50.15
C LYS A 267 8.26 -15.92 51.20
N ILE A 268 7.81 -14.72 50.86
CA ILE A 268 7.67 -13.61 51.80
C ILE A 268 6.20 -13.24 51.92
N LYS A 269 5.66 -13.35 53.13
CA LYS A 269 4.33 -12.85 53.47
C LYS A 269 4.42 -11.35 53.75
N VAL A 270 3.56 -10.58 53.10
CA VAL A 270 3.39 -9.14 53.30
C VAL A 270 2.06 -8.94 54.03
N ALA A 271 2.07 -8.20 55.14
CA ALA A 271 0.85 -7.87 55.87
C ALA A 271 0.71 -6.37 56.09
N ASN A 272 -0.45 -5.82 55.74
CA ASN A 272 -0.87 -4.45 56.03
C ASN A 272 0.12 -3.37 55.53
N ALA A 273 0.73 -3.56 54.36
CA ALA A 273 1.63 -2.57 53.76
C ALA A 273 0.84 -1.47 53.02
N ASP A 274 1.45 -0.30 52.91
CA ASP A 274 0.95 0.84 52.12
C ASP A 274 1.39 0.69 50.65
N SER A 275 2.64 0.28 50.44
CA SER A 275 3.21 -0.02 49.13
C SER A 275 4.24 -1.15 49.22
N LEU A 276 4.51 -1.79 48.09
CA LEU A 276 5.48 -2.88 47.97
C LEU A 276 6.35 -2.66 46.74
N THR A 277 7.67 -2.85 46.87
CA THR A 277 8.61 -2.93 45.74
C THR A 277 9.31 -4.28 45.78
N ILE A 278 9.27 -5.01 44.68
CA ILE A 278 10.00 -6.26 44.50
C ILE A 278 11.02 -6.04 43.40
N ILE A 279 12.28 -6.31 43.70
CA ILE A 279 13.40 -6.17 42.77
C ILE A 279 14.02 -7.55 42.59
N MET A 280 14.26 -7.98 41.37
CA MET A 280 14.88 -9.28 41.12
C MET A 280 15.91 -9.27 40.00
N THR A 281 16.88 -10.16 40.10
CA THR A 281 17.85 -10.48 39.05
C THR A 281 18.07 -11.99 39.00
N ALA A 282 18.48 -12.49 37.85
CA ALA A 282 18.88 -13.88 37.64
C ALA A 282 20.19 -13.94 36.86
N ALA A 283 20.95 -15.01 37.04
CA ALA A 283 22.16 -15.29 36.28
C ALA A 283 22.42 -16.81 36.21
N THR A 284 23.26 -17.21 35.25
CA THR A 284 23.84 -18.55 35.17
C THR A 284 25.37 -18.49 35.25
N ASP A 285 26.03 -19.65 35.34
CA ASP A 285 27.47 -19.76 35.13
C ASP A 285 27.88 -19.79 33.64
N TYR A 286 26.99 -19.47 32.70
CA TYR A 286 27.35 -19.33 31.29
C TYR A 286 28.38 -18.19 31.09
N GLU A 287 29.30 -18.44 30.18
CA GLU A 287 30.19 -17.43 29.58
C GLU A 287 30.41 -17.81 28.13
N ASN A 288 30.37 -16.84 27.21
CA ASN A 288 30.56 -17.11 25.78
C ASN A 288 32.04 -17.34 25.44
N LYS A 289 32.57 -18.48 25.89
CA LYS A 289 33.99 -18.83 25.80
C LYS A 289 34.18 -20.29 25.40
N TYR A 290 34.54 -20.52 24.15
CA TYR A 290 34.92 -21.84 23.65
C TYR A 290 36.20 -22.37 24.37
N PRO A 291 36.32 -23.67 24.66
CA PRO A 291 35.32 -24.72 24.46
C PRO A 291 34.41 -24.96 25.68
N SER A 292 34.64 -24.32 26.83
CA SER A 292 33.97 -24.69 28.09
C SER A 292 32.56 -24.09 28.26
N TYR A 293 32.32 -22.91 27.69
CA TYR A 293 31.09 -22.11 27.84
C TYR A 293 30.62 -21.88 29.28
N LYS A 294 31.58 -21.87 30.20
CA LYS A 294 31.36 -21.83 31.65
C LYS A 294 32.35 -20.85 32.27
N GLY A 295 31.81 -19.90 33.03
CA GLY A 295 32.54 -18.84 33.73
C GLY A 295 32.31 -18.87 35.23
N GLU A 296 32.20 -17.68 35.83
CA GLU A 296 32.01 -17.50 37.27
C GLU A 296 30.68 -18.04 37.79
N ASP A 297 30.64 -18.42 39.07
CA ASP A 297 29.42 -18.93 39.73
C ASP A 297 28.31 -17.86 39.73
N PRO A 298 27.05 -18.20 39.40
CA PRO A 298 25.97 -17.23 39.29
C PRO A 298 25.71 -16.46 40.59
N HIS A 299 26.05 -17.03 41.75
CA HIS A 299 25.94 -16.34 43.03
C HIS A 299 26.73 -15.03 43.04
N GLN A 300 27.96 -15.03 42.49
CA GLN A 300 28.81 -13.83 42.46
C GLN A 300 28.21 -12.74 41.56
N LYS A 301 27.64 -13.12 40.41
CA LYS A 301 26.96 -12.22 39.48
C LYS A 301 25.73 -11.58 40.14
N VAL A 302 24.88 -12.39 40.76
CA VAL A 302 23.63 -11.94 41.42
C VAL A 302 23.94 -11.01 42.60
N GLU A 303 24.85 -11.40 43.51
CA GLU A 303 25.22 -10.57 44.67
C GLU A 303 25.83 -9.23 44.23
N LYS A 304 26.64 -9.21 43.17
CA LYS A 304 27.21 -7.98 42.62
C LYS A 304 26.13 -7.02 42.11
N ILE A 305 25.13 -7.53 41.38
CA ILE A 305 24.01 -6.73 40.87
C ILE A 305 23.16 -6.20 42.03
N MET A 306 22.76 -7.08 42.95
CA MET A 306 21.91 -6.71 44.10
C MET A 306 22.59 -5.73 45.06
N SER A 307 23.90 -5.85 45.24
CA SER A 307 24.71 -4.91 46.02
C SER A 307 24.78 -3.53 45.36
N ALA A 308 24.93 -3.47 44.04
CA ALA A 308 25.03 -2.21 43.30
C ALA A 308 23.73 -1.38 43.33
N ILE A 309 22.58 -2.03 43.50
CA ILE A 309 21.26 -1.37 43.59
C ILE A 309 20.76 -1.21 45.03
N SER A 310 21.50 -1.68 46.02
CA SER A 310 21.06 -1.81 47.42
C SER A 310 20.52 -0.51 48.06
N ASN A 311 21.03 0.65 47.63
CA ASN A 311 20.65 1.99 48.11
C ASN A 311 19.75 2.77 47.13
N LYS A 312 19.34 2.18 46.00
CA LYS A 312 18.48 2.85 45.02
C LYS A 312 17.01 2.70 45.43
N SER A 313 16.27 3.79 45.41
CA SER A 313 14.81 3.76 45.58
C SER A 313 14.14 3.29 44.28
N TYR A 314 12.84 2.97 44.35
CA TYR A 314 12.05 2.66 43.17
C TYR A 314 12.04 3.81 42.16
N GLU A 315 11.95 5.06 42.62
CA GLU A 315 11.97 6.27 41.78
C GLU A 315 13.29 6.40 41.02
N VAL A 316 14.43 6.09 41.67
CA VAL A 316 15.73 6.09 41.02
C VAL A 316 15.81 5.00 39.94
N LEU A 317 15.35 3.78 40.24
CA LEU A 317 15.35 2.65 39.30
C LEU A 317 14.43 2.91 38.09
N LYS A 318 13.26 3.51 38.32
CA LYS A 318 12.34 3.89 37.25
C LYS A 318 12.94 5.01 36.39
N TYR A 319 13.58 6.00 37.00
CA TYR A 319 14.24 7.09 36.29
C TYR A 319 15.38 6.57 35.39
N THR A 320 16.26 5.70 35.91
CA THR A 320 17.37 5.13 35.14
C THR A 320 16.86 4.26 33.99
N HIS A 321 15.82 3.46 34.22
CA HIS A 321 15.12 2.69 33.18
C HIS A 321 14.56 3.59 32.08
N ILE A 322 13.73 4.58 32.42
CA ILE A 322 13.09 5.46 31.44
C ILE A 322 14.14 6.23 30.64
N LYS A 323 15.18 6.74 31.31
CA LYS A 323 16.25 7.49 30.65
C LYS A 323 17.00 6.64 29.61
N ASP A 324 17.35 5.40 29.96
CA ASP A 324 17.99 4.46 29.03
C ASP A 324 17.04 4.11 27.88
N TYR A 325 15.81 3.73 28.20
CA TYR A 325 14.82 3.32 27.21
C TYR A 325 14.50 4.43 26.21
N TYR A 326 14.31 5.67 26.68
CA TYR A 326 14.06 6.85 25.84
C TYR A 326 15.22 7.13 24.90
N SER A 327 16.46 6.88 25.34
CA SER A 327 17.64 7.10 24.51
C SER A 327 17.65 6.24 23.25
N LEU A 328 16.84 5.17 23.20
CA LEU A 328 16.66 4.26 22.06
C LEU A 328 15.29 4.45 21.40
N PHE A 329 14.20 4.33 22.17
CA PHE A 329 12.85 4.28 21.61
C PHE A 329 12.43 5.59 20.95
N ASN A 330 12.73 6.74 21.57
CA ASN A 330 12.31 8.05 21.04
C ASN A 330 13.07 8.48 19.77
N ARG A 331 14.10 7.74 19.35
CA ARG A 331 14.85 8.05 18.14
C ARG A 331 13.96 8.02 16.90
N VAL A 332 12.97 7.12 16.84
CA VAL A 332 12.06 6.99 15.68
C VAL A 332 10.61 7.22 16.07
N SER A 333 9.93 8.03 15.26
CA SER A 333 8.48 8.20 15.31
C SER A 333 7.88 7.97 13.92
N LEU A 334 6.72 7.32 13.87
CA LEU A 334 5.90 7.14 12.67
C LEU A 334 4.51 7.67 12.99
N ASN A 335 3.98 8.51 12.11
CA ASN A 335 2.64 9.06 12.20
C ASN A 335 1.95 8.91 10.85
N LEU A 336 0.92 8.08 10.81
CA LEU A 336 0.07 7.80 9.67
C LEU A 336 -1.33 8.45 9.85
N GLY A 337 -1.47 9.33 10.84
CA GLY A 337 -2.74 9.97 11.20
C GLY A 337 -3.67 9.05 11.98
N GLY A 338 -3.17 7.99 12.60
CA GLY A 338 -4.01 7.11 13.42
C GLY A 338 -4.58 7.84 14.63
N GLU A 339 -5.86 7.63 14.92
CA GLU A 339 -6.48 8.12 16.17
C GLU A 339 -6.29 7.12 17.30
N LYS A 340 -6.29 7.59 18.55
CA LYS A 340 -6.19 6.67 19.69
C LYS A 340 -7.52 5.90 19.83
N PRO A 341 -7.52 4.56 19.85
CA PRO A 341 -8.74 3.77 19.92
C PRO A 341 -9.40 3.90 21.31
N SER A 342 -10.73 3.84 21.32
CA SER A 342 -11.53 3.70 22.55
C SER A 342 -11.69 2.25 23.01
N VAL A 343 -11.32 1.29 22.16
CA VAL A 343 -11.43 -0.16 22.41
C VAL A 343 -10.07 -0.79 22.79
N PRO A 344 -10.07 -1.91 23.54
CA PRO A 344 -8.89 -2.71 23.83
C PRO A 344 -8.14 -3.18 22.57
N THR A 345 -6.85 -3.48 22.71
CA THR A 345 -5.99 -3.87 21.59
C THR A 345 -6.44 -5.17 20.90
N ASN A 346 -6.96 -6.14 21.65
CA ASN A 346 -7.53 -7.38 21.09
C ASN A 346 -8.77 -7.12 20.23
N GLU A 347 -9.64 -6.19 20.64
CA GLU A 347 -10.82 -5.80 19.86
C GLU A 347 -10.41 -5.00 18.62
N LEU A 348 -9.43 -4.09 18.75
CA LEU A 348 -8.86 -3.33 17.64
C LEU A 348 -8.23 -4.24 16.57
N LEU A 349 -7.50 -5.28 17.00
CA LEU A 349 -6.93 -6.28 16.09
C LEU A 349 -8.05 -7.06 15.38
N ALA A 350 -9.08 -7.48 16.12
CA ALA A 350 -10.19 -8.23 15.57
C ALA A 350 -11.04 -7.41 14.56
N SER A 351 -11.15 -6.08 14.74
CA SER A 351 -11.86 -5.18 13.82
C SER A 351 -11.02 -4.71 12.63
N TYR A 352 -9.71 -4.97 12.62
CA TYR A 352 -8.77 -4.37 11.66
C TYR A 352 -9.13 -4.62 10.19
N SER A 353 -9.63 -5.81 9.83
CA SER A 353 -10.03 -6.14 8.45
C SER A 353 -11.14 -5.23 7.89
N LYS A 354 -11.92 -4.57 8.78
CA LYS A 354 -12.98 -3.63 8.41
C LYS A 354 -12.52 -2.18 8.54
N GLU A 355 -11.72 -1.88 9.56
CA GLU A 355 -11.40 -0.50 9.96
C GLU A 355 -10.05 0.00 9.42
N ASN A 356 -9.11 -0.91 9.10
CA ASN A 356 -7.74 -0.58 8.68
C ASN A 356 -7.09 0.49 9.57
N SER A 357 -7.13 0.26 10.89
CA SER A 357 -6.70 1.24 11.88
C SER A 357 -5.22 1.60 11.72
N LYS A 358 -4.94 2.85 11.32
CA LYS A 358 -3.58 3.41 11.22
C LYS A 358 -2.85 3.43 12.56
N TYR A 359 -3.57 3.53 13.68
CA TYR A 359 -2.95 3.41 15.00
C TYR A 359 -2.43 1.99 15.26
N LEU A 360 -3.14 0.94 14.80
CA LEU A 360 -2.64 -0.42 14.97
C LEU A 360 -1.38 -0.64 14.13
N GLU A 361 -1.33 -0.10 12.91
CA GLU A 361 -0.15 -0.14 12.04
C GLU A 361 1.05 0.59 12.67
N GLU A 362 0.85 1.81 13.19
CA GLU A 362 1.85 2.56 13.97
C GLU A 362 2.32 1.79 15.21
N LEU A 363 1.37 1.22 15.95
CA LEU A 363 1.64 0.47 17.18
C LEU A 363 2.45 -0.79 16.90
N PHE A 364 2.13 -1.52 15.83
CA PHE A 364 2.83 -2.76 15.45
C PHE A 364 4.27 -2.48 15.00
N PHE A 365 4.49 -1.43 14.20
CA PHE A 365 5.83 -0.96 13.84
C PHE A 365 6.68 -0.64 15.08
N GLN A 366 6.10 0.10 16.03
CA GLN A 366 6.79 0.47 17.26
C GLN A 366 6.96 -0.72 18.21
N TYR A 367 6.08 -1.72 18.14
CA TYR A 367 6.19 -2.92 18.95
C TYR A 367 7.39 -3.77 18.55
N GLY A 368 7.70 -3.93 17.26
CA GLY A 368 8.94 -4.60 16.86
C GLY A 368 10.20 -3.89 17.36
N ARG A 369 10.23 -2.55 17.34
CA ARG A 369 11.32 -1.77 17.94
C ARG A 369 11.42 -1.99 19.46
N TYR A 370 10.29 -1.96 20.17
CA TYR A 370 10.22 -2.27 21.60
C TYR A 370 10.78 -3.67 21.89
N LEU A 371 10.34 -4.68 21.14
CA LEU A 371 10.76 -6.07 21.35
C LEU A 371 12.26 -6.25 21.15
N LEU A 372 12.87 -5.54 20.20
CA LEU A 372 14.31 -5.63 19.95
C LEU A 372 15.10 -5.00 21.10
N ILE A 373 14.71 -3.80 21.55
CA ILE A 373 15.28 -3.14 22.74
C ILE A 373 15.17 -4.05 23.97
N SER A 374 14.05 -4.75 24.13
CA SER A 374 13.79 -5.59 25.30
C SER A 374 14.43 -6.98 25.24
N SER A 375 14.94 -7.43 24.09
CA SER A 375 15.49 -8.79 23.92
C SER A 375 16.95 -8.86 23.43
N SER A 376 17.52 -7.76 22.94
CA SER A 376 18.91 -7.68 22.48
C SER A 376 19.55 -6.35 22.88
N ARG A 377 20.48 -6.38 23.84
CA ARG A 377 21.21 -5.19 24.32
C ARG A 377 22.69 -5.51 24.49
N PRO A 378 23.61 -4.53 24.36
CA PRO A 378 25.04 -4.79 24.50
C PRO A 378 25.41 -5.62 25.73
N GLY A 379 26.22 -6.66 25.52
CA GLY A 379 26.65 -7.62 26.53
C GLY A 379 25.67 -8.76 26.84
N THR A 380 24.62 -8.95 26.04
CA THR A 380 23.70 -10.12 26.11
C THR A 380 23.98 -11.10 24.98
N LEU A 381 23.28 -12.25 24.96
CA LEU A 381 23.12 -13.04 23.72
C LEU A 381 22.07 -12.38 22.80
N PRO A 382 22.10 -12.64 21.48
CA PRO A 382 21.15 -12.06 20.52
C PRO A 382 19.70 -12.52 20.76
N ALA A 383 18.70 -11.81 20.24
CA ALA A 383 17.31 -12.29 20.17
C ALA A 383 17.22 -13.66 19.48
N ASN A 384 16.74 -14.69 20.19
CA ASN A 384 16.48 -16.02 19.62
C ASN A 384 15.08 -16.06 18.94
N LEU A 385 14.60 -17.25 18.56
CA LEU A 385 13.28 -17.41 17.92
C LEU A 385 12.09 -16.81 18.72
N GLN A 386 12.25 -16.58 20.02
CA GLN A 386 11.22 -15.99 20.89
C GLN A 386 11.74 -14.74 21.64
N GLY A 387 12.82 -14.13 21.15
CA GLY A 387 13.49 -12.99 21.77
C GLY A 387 14.19 -13.38 23.07
N VAL A 388 13.48 -13.28 24.19
CA VAL A 388 13.91 -13.68 25.54
C VAL A 388 12.73 -14.25 26.36
N TRP A 389 11.59 -14.54 25.72
CA TRP A 389 10.36 -14.94 26.40
C TRP A 389 10.00 -16.38 26.01
N ASN A 390 10.05 -17.29 26.98
CA ASN A 390 9.73 -18.71 26.77
C ASN A 390 9.21 -19.35 28.06
N ASN A 391 8.00 -19.93 28.03
CA ASN A 391 7.43 -20.64 29.17
C ASN A 391 7.59 -22.18 29.14
N SER A 392 8.28 -22.72 28.13
CA SER A 392 8.43 -24.16 27.89
C SER A 392 9.86 -24.64 28.15
N ASN A 393 10.01 -25.88 28.61
CA ASN A 393 11.31 -26.57 28.67
C ASN A 393 11.59 -27.42 27.42
N THR A 394 10.61 -27.51 26.52
CA THR A 394 10.70 -28.12 25.19
C THR A 394 10.08 -27.15 24.18
N PRO A 395 10.64 -25.94 24.01
CA PRO A 395 10.05 -24.95 23.13
C PRO A 395 10.10 -25.41 21.65
N PRO A 396 9.17 -24.93 20.81
CA PRO A 396 9.21 -25.13 19.36
C PRO A 396 10.58 -24.75 18.79
N TRP A 397 11.14 -25.65 17.99
CA TRP A 397 12.49 -25.51 17.41
C TRP A 397 13.55 -25.13 18.45
N GLU A 398 13.39 -25.60 19.68
CA GLU A 398 14.28 -25.35 20.82
C GLU A 398 14.48 -23.86 21.19
N SER A 399 13.64 -22.97 20.63
CA SER A 399 13.80 -21.51 20.70
C SER A 399 15.23 -21.10 20.32
N ASP A 400 15.77 -21.74 19.27
CA ASP A 400 17.18 -21.69 18.89
C ASP A 400 17.61 -20.39 18.19
N TYR A 401 18.84 -20.40 17.68
CA TYR A 401 19.30 -19.41 16.71
C TYR A 401 19.26 -20.03 15.32
N HIS A 402 18.25 -19.63 14.53
CA HIS A 402 17.96 -20.22 13.22
C HIS A 402 18.52 -19.36 12.08
N PHE A 403 19.54 -19.84 11.36
CA PHE A 403 20.36 -19.06 10.43
C PHE A 403 19.95 -19.14 8.96
N ASN A 404 18.83 -19.76 8.62
CA ASN A 404 18.38 -19.83 7.23
C ASN A 404 17.33 -18.77 6.85
N ILE A 405 16.88 -17.94 7.80
CA ILE A 405 16.09 -16.70 7.59
C ILE A 405 15.81 -15.96 8.93
N ASN A 406 15.52 -16.68 10.01
CA ASN A 406 14.87 -16.11 11.20
C ASN A 406 15.81 -15.21 12.01
N LEU A 407 17.04 -15.64 12.29
CA LEU A 407 18.00 -14.82 13.03
C LEU A 407 18.38 -13.58 12.20
N GLN A 408 18.54 -13.71 10.89
CA GLN A 408 18.75 -12.56 10.01
C GLN A 408 17.58 -11.57 10.12
N MET A 409 16.35 -12.09 10.07
CA MET A 409 15.12 -11.32 10.16
C MET A 409 14.95 -10.58 11.48
N ASN A 410 15.40 -11.17 12.59
CA ASN A 410 15.39 -10.50 13.90
C ASN A 410 16.13 -9.16 13.88
N TYR A 411 17.16 -9.03 13.03
CA TYR A 411 18.03 -7.84 12.97
C TYR A 411 17.83 -6.96 11.74
N TRP A 412 16.93 -7.30 10.82
CA TRP A 412 16.56 -6.41 9.72
C TRP A 412 16.12 -5.01 10.17
N PRO A 413 15.31 -4.84 11.23
CA PRO A 413 14.93 -3.49 11.66
C PRO A 413 16.03 -2.76 12.43
N ALA A 414 17.09 -3.44 12.91
CA ALA A 414 18.05 -2.87 13.86
C ALA A 414 18.66 -1.56 13.35
N GLU A 415 19.17 -1.57 12.13
CA GLU A 415 19.83 -0.40 11.56
C GLU A 415 18.82 0.65 11.08
N VAL A 416 17.92 0.29 10.17
CA VAL A 416 16.98 1.23 9.53
C VAL A 416 16.06 1.93 10.53
N THR A 417 15.73 1.28 11.67
CA THR A 417 14.90 1.85 12.74
C THR A 417 15.69 2.45 13.91
N ASN A 418 16.98 2.72 13.69
CA ASN A 418 17.86 3.49 14.58
C ASN A 418 18.11 2.83 15.95
N LEU A 419 18.45 1.54 15.92
CA LEU A 419 18.75 0.69 17.07
C LEU A 419 20.07 -0.09 16.88
N SER A 420 21.07 0.51 16.22
CA SER A 420 22.33 -0.16 15.86
C SER A 420 23.03 -0.87 17.03
N GLU A 421 22.95 -0.33 18.25
CA GLU A 421 23.54 -0.94 19.45
C GLU A 421 22.88 -2.28 19.83
N THR A 422 21.65 -2.53 19.37
CA THR A 422 20.97 -3.81 19.59
C THR A 422 21.54 -4.93 18.71
N ALA A 423 22.31 -4.61 17.66
CA ALA A 423 22.97 -5.59 16.80
C ALA A 423 24.31 -6.10 17.36
N GLU A 424 24.92 -5.42 18.34
CA GLU A 424 26.19 -5.85 18.94
C GLU A 424 26.15 -7.29 19.50
N PRO A 425 25.09 -7.74 20.22
CA PRO A 425 24.95 -9.14 20.63
C PRO A 425 24.99 -10.14 19.48
N LEU A 426 24.45 -9.79 18.30
CA LEU A 426 24.54 -10.65 17.13
C LEU A 426 26.00 -10.77 16.67
N MET A 427 26.71 -9.65 16.60
CA MET A 427 28.11 -9.63 16.15
C MET A 427 29.01 -10.45 17.07
N ASP A 428 28.84 -10.30 18.39
CA ASP A 428 29.59 -11.05 19.38
C ASP A 428 29.29 -12.55 19.35
N TYR A 429 28.02 -12.90 19.16
CA TYR A 429 27.63 -14.29 18.99
C TYR A 429 28.23 -14.90 17.73
N VAL A 430 28.08 -14.26 16.57
CA VAL A 430 28.62 -14.76 15.29
C VAL A 430 30.14 -14.90 15.35
N ASP A 431 30.85 -13.93 15.92
CA ASP A 431 32.30 -14.01 16.09
C ASP A 431 32.71 -15.20 16.97
N SER A 432 31.97 -15.47 18.04
CA SER A 432 32.21 -16.62 18.93
C SER A 432 32.00 -17.98 18.25
N LEU A 433 31.21 -18.04 17.18
CA LEU A 433 30.98 -19.27 16.42
C LEU A 433 32.16 -19.61 15.49
N ARG A 434 33.14 -18.72 15.28
CA ARG A 434 34.25 -18.98 14.36
C ARG A 434 35.13 -20.13 14.79
N GLU A 435 35.47 -20.23 16.07
CA GLU A 435 36.30 -21.33 16.58
C GLU A 435 35.65 -22.72 16.41
N PRO A 436 34.45 -22.99 16.93
CA PRO A 436 33.76 -24.25 16.66
C PRO A 436 33.41 -24.43 15.17
N GLY A 437 33.10 -23.33 14.46
CA GLY A 437 32.79 -23.33 13.03
C GLY A 437 33.96 -23.75 12.14
N ARG A 438 35.21 -23.51 12.53
CA ARG A 438 36.40 -24.06 11.85
C ARG A 438 36.46 -25.59 11.96
N VAL A 439 36.08 -26.14 13.12
CA VAL A 439 35.99 -27.59 13.31
C VAL A 439 34.90 -28.19 12.42
N SER A 440 33.74 -27.53 12.31
CA SER A 440 32.68 -27.96 11.39
C SER A 440 33.07 -27.84 9.92
N ALA A 441 33.79 -26.77 9.55
CA ALA A 441 34.31 -26.58 8.19
C ALA A 441 35.24 -27.73 7.79
N GLU A 442 36.13 -28.17 8.69
CA GLU A 442 36.99 -29.32 8.45
C GLU A 442 36.19 -30.63 8.37
N LYS A 443 35.39 -30.95 9.40
CA LYS A 443 34.74 -32.26 9.53
C LYS A 443 33.67 -32.54 8.48
N HIS A 444 32.87 -31.54 8.12
CA HIS A 444 31.76 -31.69 7.17
C HIS A 444 32.10 -31.25 5.75
N PHE A 445 32.97 -30.24 5.59
CA PHE A 445 33.21 -29.60 4.30
C PHE A 445 34.61 -29.87 3.74
N GLY A 446 35.51 -30.49 4.51
CA GLY A 446 36.89 -30.76 4.12
C GLY A 446 37.74 -29.51 3.97
N VAL A 447 37.30 -28.38 4.53
CA VAL A 447 37.97 -27.09 4.43
C VAL A 447 38.93 -26.92 5.60
N THR A 448 40.23 -26.93 5.32
CA THR A 448 41.30 -26.76 6.32
C THR A 448 42.13 -25.50 6.05
N GLY A 449 42.92 -25.07 7.05
CA GLY A 449 43.86 -23.94 6.91
C GLY A 449 43.19 -22.57 6.72
N GLY A 450 42.09 -22.32 7.43
CA GLY A 450 41.33 -21.05 7.39
C GLY A 450 39.90 -21.23 6.87
N GLY A 451 38.97 -20.46 7.46
CA GLY A 451 37.55 -20.47 7.17
C GLY A 451 36.67 -21.12 8.26
N TRP A 452 35.48 -20.56 8.47
CA TRP A 452 34.48 -21.07 9.43
C TRP A 452 33.13 -21.26 8.75
N THR A 453 32.28 -22.13 9.29
CA THR A 453 30.92 -22.36 8.81
C THR A 453 29.94 -22.44 9.98
N VAL A 454 28.67 -22.16 9.66
CA VAL A 454 27.48 -22.46 10.46
C VAL A 454 26.42 -22.99 9.50
N ASN A 455 25.44 -23.70 10.02
CA ASN A 455 24.28 -24.18 9.27
C ASN A 455 23.00 -23.69 9.94
N THR A 456 21.85 -24.27 9.62
CA THR A 456 20.53 -23.75 10.04
C THR A 456 20.35 -23.60 11.54
N MET A 457 20.52 -24.67 12.34
CA MET A 457 20.22 -24.66 13.78
C MET A 457 21.49 -24.45 14.60
N ASN A 458 21.49 -23.44 15.49
CA ASN A 458 22.61 -23.12 16.36
C ASN A 458 22.13 -22.84 17.79
N ASN A 459 23.04 -22.96 18.75
CA ASN A 459 22.78 -22.74 20.18
C ASN A 459 23.88 -21.84 20.80
N PRO A 460 23.79 -21.47 22.10
CA PRO A 460 24.83 -20.69 22.78
C PRO A 460 26.19 -21.39 22.97
N PHE A 461 26.31 -22.68 22.62
CA PHE A 461 27.47 -23.54 22.92
C PHE A 461 28.28 -23.90 21.67
N GLY A 462 28.13 -23.13 20.58
CA GLY A 462 28.91 -23.34 19.36
C GLY A 462 28.51 -24.57 18.57
N PHE A 463 27.24 -24.96 18.56
CA PHE A 463 26.75 -26.00 17.68
C PHE A 463 26.67 -25.48 16.24
N THR A 464 27.75 -25.70 15.46
CA THR A 464 27.93 -25.14 14.10
C THR A 464 27.78 -26.17 12.97
N ALA A 465 27.65 -27.46 13.32
CA ALA A 465 27.48 -28.53 12.35
C ALA A 465 26.13 -28.44 11.61
N PRO A 466 25.98 -29.09 10.44
CA PRO A 466 24.69 -29.28 9.80
C PRO A 466 23.65 -29.90 10.73
N GLY A 467 22.38 -29.59 10.51
CA GLY A 467 21.29 -30.22 11.25
C GLY A 467 21.24 -31.75 11.03
N TRP A 468 20.50 -32.44 11.91
CA TRP A 468 20.34 -33.91 11.84
C TRP A 468 19.35 -34.38 10.77
N GLY A 469 18.69 -33.46 10.06
CA GLY A 469 17.89 -33.73 8.87
C GLY A 469 18.40 -32.95 7.67
N LEU A 470 18.56 -33.61 6.51
CA LEU A 470 19.10 -32.96 5.31
C LEU A 470 18.20 -31.81 4.81
N GLY A 471 16.87 -32.01 4.82
CA GLY A 471 15.91 -31.13 4.17
C GLY A 471 15.79 -29.70 4.72
N TRP A 472 16.39 -29.45 5.88
CA TRP A 472 16.41 -28.15 6.56
C TRP A 472 17.79 -27.87 7.18
N GLY A 473 18.59 -28.89 7.49
CA GLY A 473 19.82 -28.76 8.25
C GLY A 473 21.08 -28.45 7.43
N TRP A 474 21.07 -28.68 6.12
CA TRP A 474 22.20 -28.37 5.23
C TRP A 474 22.05 -26.97 4.65
N ALA A 475 22.83 -26.02 5.15
CA ALA A 475 22.79 -24.62 4.71
C ALA A 475 24.22 -24.06 4.66
N PRO A 476 25.04 -24.49 3.67
CA PRO A 476 26.48 -24.20 3.63
C PRO A 476 26.81 -22.71 3.56
N SER A 477 25.88 -21.88 3.08
CA SER A 477 26.04 -20.42 2.97
C SER A 477 25.37 -19.63 4.09
N ALA A 478 24.92 -20.27 5.17
CA ALA A 478 24.33 -19.57 6.32
C ALA A 478 25.28 -18.54 6.97
N ASN A 479 26.59 -18.81 6.96
CA ASN A 479 27.62 -17.86 7.39
C ASN A 479 27.72 -16.62 6.48
N ALA A 480 27.49 -16.78 5.18
CA ALA A 480 27.42 -15.69 4.21
C ALA A 480 26.13 -14.89 4.38
N PHE A 481 25.01 -15.56 4.66
CA PHE A 481 23.72 -14.91 4.89
C PHE A 481 23.75 -14.00 6.12
N ILE A 482 24.16 -14.51 7.28
CA ILE A 482 24.29 -13.66 8.47
C ILE A 482 25.37 -12.58 8.29
N GLY A 483 26.36 -12.83 7.43
CA GLY A 483 27.36 -11.85 7.02
C GLY A 483 26.77 -10.59 6.36
N GLN A 484 25.59 -10.68 5.74
CA GLN A 484 24.88 -9.50 5.24
C GLN A 484 24.50 -8.56 6.40
N ASN A 485 23.92 -9.06 7.50
CA ASN A 485 23.60 -8.23 8.68
C ASN A 485 24.86 -7.55 9.26
N LEU A 486 26.00 -8.25 9.30
CA LEU A 486 27.28 -7.71 9.74
C LEU A 486 27.76 -6.56 8.83
N TRP A 487 27.69 -6.78 7.51
CA TRP A 487 28.05 -5.76 6.54
C TRP A 487 27.14 -4.53 6.60
N GLU A 488 25.83 -4.75 6.78
CA GLU A 488 24.84 -3.70 6.89
C GLU A 488 25.13 -2.77 8.08
N HIS A 489 25.54 -3.31 9.22
CA HIS A 489 25.95 -2.49 10.36
C HIS A 489 27.03 -1.47 9.98
N TYR A 490 28.06 -1.88 9.23
CA TYR A 490 29.04 -0.93 8.69
C TYR A 490 28.40 0.04 7.70
N LYS A 491 27.57 -0.42 6.76
CA LYS A 491 26.96 0.49 5.77
C LYS A 491 26.07 1.56 6.40
N PHE A 492 25.41 1.29 7.52
CA PHE A 492 24.56 2.24 8.24
C PHE A 492 25.28 3.12 9.27
N THR A 493 26.43 2.69 9.79
CA THR A 493 27.23 3.45 10.76
C THR A 493 28.40 4.19 10.14
N ASP A 494 28.93 3.71 9.01
CA ASP A 494 30.22 4.12 8.41
C ASP A 494 31.40 4.04 9.42
N ASP A 495 31.30 3.15 10.42
CA ASP A 495 32.35 2.93 11.42
C ASP A 495 33.45 2.02 10.84
N LYS A 496 34.48 2.65 10.30
CA LYS A 496 35.65 1.96 9.72
C LYS A 496 36.48 1.20 10.75
N GLN A 497 36.49 1.64 12.01
CA GLN A 497 37.23 0.94 13.06
C GLN A 497 36.51 -0.37 13.40
N TYR A 498 35.19 -0.31 13.60
CA TYR A 498 34.39 -1.50 13.85
C TYR A 498 34.40 -2.46 12.65
N LEU A 499 34.39 -1.93 11.42
CA LEU A 499 34.62 -2.73 10.21
C LEU A 499 35.95 -3.47 10.28
N GLN A 500 37.05 -2.79 10.60
CA GLN A 500 38.39 -3.38 10.61
C GLN A 500 38.58 -4.40 11.72
N GLU A 501 38.12 -4.10 12.94
CA GLU A 501 38.42 -4.88 14.14
C GLU A 501 37.45 -6.05 14.34
N LYS A 502 36.18 -5.91 13.94
CA LYS A 502 35.14 -6.89 14.21
C LYS A 502 34.56 -7.53 12.95
N ILE A 503 33.99 -6.73 12.04
CA ILE A 503 33.22 -7.26 10.90
C ILE A 503 34.13 -7.94 9.85
N TYR A 504 35.19 -7.26 9.42
CA TYR A 504 36.04 -7.73 8.32
C TYR A 504 36.71 -9.10 8.62
N PRO A 505 37.28 -9.36 9.83
CA PRO A 505 37.81 -10.67 10.16
C PRO A 505 36.78 -11.80 10.04
N ILE A 506 35.52 -11.57 10.44
CA ILE A 506 34.44 -12.55 10.36
C ILE A 506 34.09 -12.84 8.89
N LEU A 507 33.88 -11.79 8.09
CA LEU A 507 33.53 -11.91 6.67
C LEU A 507 34.67 -12.52 5.85
N LYS A 508 35.92 -12.14 6.14
CA LYS A 508 37.11 -12.68 5.49
C LYS A 508 37.17 -14.19 5.65
N GLU A 509 37.04 -14.71 6.87
CA GLU A 509 37.09 -16.16 7.07
C GLU A 509 35.86 -16.87 6.48
N ALA A 510 34.68 -16.26 6.47
CA ALA A 510 33.55 -16.83 5.75
C ALA A 510 33.86 -16.93 4.23
N ALA A 511 34.52 -15.92 3.67
CA ALA A 511 34.94 -15.94 2.27
C ALA A 511 36.07 -16.95 2.01
N GLU A 512 37.00 -17.15 2.95
CA GLU A 512 38.01 -18.21 2.87
C GLU A 512 37.36 -19.59 2.79
N PHE A 513 36.33 -19.85 3.61
CA PHE A 513 35.56 -21.08 3.56
C PHE A 513 34.97 -21.32 2.16
N HIS A 514 34.20 -20.35 1.65
CA HIS A 514 33.55 -20.48 0.34
C HIS A 514 34.56 -20.57 -0.80
N SER A 515 35.67 -19.82 -0.72
CA SER A 515 36.72 -19.86 -1.74
C SER A 515 37.32 -21.27 -1.91
N LYS A 516 37.33 -22.09 -0.86
CA LYS A 516 37.84 -23.47 -0.87
C LYS A 516 36.75 -24.51 -1.10
N PHE A 517 35.50 -24.19 -0.76
CA PHE A 517 34.37 -25.12 -0.89
C PHE A 517 33.81 -25.18 -2.32
N LEU A 518 33.90 -24.09 -3.09
CA LEU A 518 33.45 -24.02 -4.48
C LEU A 518 34.14 -25.07 -5.36
N VAL A 519 33.38 -25.65 -6.30
CA VAL A 519 33.89 -26.60 -7.31
C VAL A 519 33.51 -26.17 -8.72
N GLU A 520 34.27 -26.63 -9.72
CA GLU A 520 33.91 -26.43 -11.13
C GLU A 520 32.76 -27.36 -11.54
N ASP A 521 31.80 -26.80 -12.27
CA ASP A 521 30.81 -27.57 -13.01
C ASP A 521 31.34 -28.07 -14.37
N GLN A 522 30.49 -28.77 -15.12
CA GLN A 522 30.83 -29.27 -16.47
C GLN A 522 31.23 -28.16 -17.46
N ASN A 523 30.76 -26.93 -17.25
CA ASN A 523 31.03 -25.75 -18.07
C ASN A 523 32.19 -24.90 -17.52
N LYS A 524 32.96 -25.42 -16.55
CA LYS A 524 34.10 -24.73 -15.93
C LYS A 524 33.73 -23.46 -15.16
N LYS A 525 32.45 -23.31 -14.77
CA LYS A 525 31.98 -22.28 -13.84
C LYS A 525 32.04 -22.78 -12.40
N LEU A 526 32.27 -21.88 -11.44
CA LEU A 526 32.30 -22.22 -10.02
C LEU A 526 30.89 -22.27 -9.44
N VAL A 527 30.57 -23.32 -8.70
CA VAL A 527 29.27 -23.52 -8.02
C VAL A 527 29.48 -23.97 -6.58
N VAL A 528 28.58 -23.54 -5.69
CA VAL A 528 28.42 -24.15 -4.36
C VAL A 528 27.85 -25.55 -4.56
N SER A 529 28.54 -26.57 -4.04
CA SER A 529 28.14 -27.97 -4.21
C SER A 529 28.66 -28.86 -3.07
N PRO A 530 27.79 -29.68 -2.47
CA PRO A 530 26.34 -29.67 -2.66
C PRO A 530 25.68 -28.44 -2.03
N CYS A 531 24.55 -28.02 -2.60
CA CYS A 531 23.79 -26.84 -2.18
C CYS A 531 22.34 -27.23 -1.85
N TRP A 532 21.61 -26.36 -1.15
CA TRP A 532 20.20 -26.55 -0.82
C TRP A 532 19.45 -25.21 -0.84
N SER A 533 18.20 -25.19 -1.35
CA SER A 533 17.29 -24.04 -1.22
C SER A 533 16.40 -24.27 0.00
N PRO A 534 16.58 -23.53 1.12
CA PRO A 534 15.76 -23.72 2.31
C PRO A 534 14.28 -23.50 1.97
N GLU A 535 13.34 -24.40 2.26
CA GLU A 535 13.47 -25.78 2.76
C GLU A 535 12.73 -26.76 1.83
N LEU A 536 12.97 -26.65 0.52
CA LEU A 536 12.24 -27.42 -0.49
C LEU A 536 13.15 -28.02 -1.56
N GLY A 537 12.57 -28.93 -2.35
CA GLY A 537 13.24 -29.62 -3.44
C GLY A 537 14.16 -30.72 -2.93
N GLY A 538 15.45 -30.59 -3.19
CA GLY A 538 16.44 -31.62 -2.92
C GLY A 538 17.86 -31.10 -3.08
N ILE A 539 18.84 -31.92 -2.71
CA ILE A 539 20.25 -31.54 -2.81
C ILE A 539 20.66 -31.33 -4.27
N SER A 540 21.35 -30.23 -4.56
CA SER A 540 21.72 -29.88 -5.93
C SER A 540 23.09 -29.20 -6.02
N ASN A 541 23.39 -28.61 -7.19
CA ASN A 541 24.60 -27.84 -7.46
C ASN A 541 24.21 -26.43 -7.87
N GLY A 542 24.77 -25.40 -7.22
CA GLY A 542 24.66 -24.02 -7.66
C GLY A 542 23.23 -23.45 -7.64
N CYS A 543 22.42 -23.83 -6.67
CA CYS A 543 21.12 -23.22 -6.39
C CYS A 543 21.25 -21.72 -6.12
N ALA A 544 20.20 -20.98 -6.44
CA ALA A 544 20.20 -19.53 -6.44
C ALA A 544 20.53 -18.96 -5.06
N PHE A 545 19.93 -19.48 -3.99
CA PHE A 545 20.19 -19.04 -2.61
C PHE A 545 21.68 -19.01 -2.26
N ASP A 546 22.35 -20.16 -2.38
CA ASP A 546 23.78 -20.28 -2.05
C ASP A 546 24.66 -19.45 -3.01
N GLN A 547 24.37 -19.46 -4.31
CA GLN A 547 25.16 -18.70 -5.30
C GLN A 547 25.06 -17.18 -5.07
N GLN A 548 23.86 -16.67 -4.77
CA GLN A 548 23.61 -15.26 -4.49
C GLN A 548 24.38 -14.81 -3.24
N LEU A 549 24.29 -15.59 -2.16
CA LEU A 549 24.97 -15.29 -0.91
C LEU A 549 26.49 -15.29 -1.03
N VAL A 550 27.07 -16.28 -1.71
CA VAL A 550 28.53 -16.34 -1.93
C VAL A 550 29.01 -15.20 -2.83
N TYR A 551 28.24 -14.85 -3.87
CA TYR A 551 28.57 -13.72 -4.73
C TYR A 551 28.60 -12.40 -3.95
N GLU A 552 27.59 -12.16 -3.11
CA GLU A 552 27.49 -10.94 -2.30
C GLU A 552 28.57 -10.91 -1.19
N LEU A 553 28.82 -12.03 -0.51
CA LEU A 553 29.91 -12.15 0.45
C LEU A 553 31.27 -11.78 -0.17
N PHE A 554 31.60 -12.34 -1.34
CA PHE A 554 32.85 -11.98 -2.02
C PHE A 554 32.88 -10.51 -2.39
N SER A 555 31.77 -9.95 -2.87
CA SER A 555 31.69 -8.53 -3.21
C SER A 555 31.89 -7.63 -1.99
N ASN A 556 31.29 -7.96 -0.85
CA ASN A 556 31.42 -7.22 0.41
C ASN A 556 32.84 -7.30 0.97
N VAL A 557 33.48 -8.47 0.95
CA VAL A 557 34.89 -8.62 1.38
C VAL A 557 35.84 -7.85 0.45
N ILE A 558 35.59 -7.87 -0.86
CA ILE A 558 36.36 -7.08 -1.83
C ILE A 558 36.21 -5.58 -1.55
N GLU A 559 34.98 -5.10 -1.31
CA GLU A 559 34.72 -3.69 -0.96
C GLU A 559 35.40 -3.31 0.35
N ALA A 560 35.19 -4.08 1.42
CA ALA A 560 35.81 -3.86 2.73
C ALA A 560 37.35 -3.83 2.65
N SER A 561 37.95 -4.81 1.96
CA SER A 561 39.39 -4.89 1.74
C SER A 561 39.94 -3.68 0.97
N ASN A 562 39.19 -3.15 -0.01
CA ASN A 562 39.55 -1.90 -0.70
C ASN A 562 39.41 -0.69 0.22
N LEU A 563 38.33 -0.59 1.00
CA LEU A 563 38.11 0.54 1.92
C LEU A 563 39.20 0.62 2.99
N LEU A 564 39.61 -0.53 3.53
CA LEU A 564 40.63 -0.65 4.57
C LEU A 564 42.07 -0.70 4.02
N GLN A 565 42.25 -0.86 2.70
CA GLN A 565 43.55 -1.00 2.04
C GLN A 565 44.39 -2.18 2.57
N ILE A 566 43.75 -3.33 2.85
CA ILE A 566 44.38 -4.56 3.37
C ILE A 566 44.16 -5.76 2.44
N ASP A 567 44.89 -6.86 2.63
CA ASP A 567 44.65 -8.18 1.99
C ASP A 567 44.52 -8.17 0.45
N LYS A 568 45.30 -7.35 -0.26
CA LYS A 568 45.23 -7.24 -1.72
C LYS A 568 45.27 -8.59 -2.46
N GLY A 569 46.16 -9.51 -2.04
CA GLY A 569 46.28 -10.82 -2.69
C GLY A 569 45.00 -11.66 -2.59
N PHE A 570 44.41 -11.73 -1.40
CA PHE A 570 43.16 -12.45 -1.18
C PHE A 570 41.98 -11.76 -1.89
N ARG A 571 41.93 -10.43 -1.89
CA ARG A 571 40.95 -9.66 -2.67
C ARG A 571 40.98 -9.99 -4.16
N ASP A 572 42.18 -10.06 -4.75
CA ASP A 572 42.35 -10.37 -6.18
C ASP A 572 41.92 -11.83 -6.47
N GLU A 573 42.20 -12.77 -5.57
CA GLU A 573 41.71 -14.16 -5.65
C GLU A 573 40.18 -14.22 -5.61
N LEU A 574 39.55 -13.55 -4.64
CA LEU A 574 38.10 -13.51 -4.51
C LEU A 574 37.44 -12.89 -5.73
N LYS A 575 38.02 -11.82 -6.29
CA LYS A 575 37.53 -11.23 -7.53
C LYS A 575 37.55 -12.23 -8.68
N ALA A 576 38.66 -12.93 -8.88
CA ALA A 576 38.78 -13.94 -9.94
C ALA A 576 37.79 -15.11 -9.75
N LYS A 577 37.57 -15.57 -8.50
CA LYS A 577 36.59 -16.61 -8.20
C LYS A 577 35.16 -16.12 -8.40
N ARG A 578 34.81 -14.93 -7.90
CA ARG A 578 33.49 -14.31 -8.08
C ARG A 578 33.14 -14.17 -9.55
N ASP A 579 34.07 -13.67 -10.37
CA ASP A 579 33.85 -13.49 -11.81
C ASP A 579 33.74 -14.83 -12.57
N LYS A 580 34.20 -15.94 -11.97
CA LYS A 580 34.06 -17.31 -12.49
C LYS A 580 32.83 -18.06 -11.94
N LEU A 581 32.12 -17.53 -10.94
CA LEU A 581 30.89 -18.14 -10.42
C LEU A 581 29.87 -18.35 -11.55
N PHE A 582 29.09 -19.43 -11.45
CA PHE A 582 27.86 -19.55 -12.21
C PHE A 582 26.96 -18.35 -11.84
N PRO A 583 26.34 -17.67 -12.83
CA PRO A 583 25.62 -16.42 -12.56
C PRO A 583 24.59 -16.59 -11.44
N PRO A 584 24.59 -15.69 -10.43
CA PRO A 584 23.76 -15.84 -9.23
C PRO A 584 22.26 -15.65 -9.52
N ILE A 585 21.92 -15.04 -10.65
CA ILE A 585 20.55 -14.77 -11.08
C ILE A 585 20.41 -15.27 -12.52
N GLN A 586 19.40 -16.09 -12.75
CA GLN A 586 18.99 -16.61 -14.05
C GLN A 586 17.48 -16.40 -14.18
N ILE A 587 17.02 -16.05 -15.38
CA ILE A 587 15.59 -15.94 -15.69
C ILE A 587 15.16 -17.24 -16.37
N GLY A 588 14.18 -17.91 -15.79
CA GLY A 588 13.66 -19.18 -16.30
C GLY A 588 12.59 -19.04 -17.36
N ARG A 589 12.11 -20.18 -17.87
CA ARG A 589 11.12 -20.28 -18.96
C ARG A 589 9.77 -19.64 -18.68
N TYR A 590 9.41 -19.41 -17.42
CA TYR A 590 8.18 -18.69 -17.05
C TYR A 590 8.43 -17.20 -16.80
N GLY A 591 9.65 -16.70 -17.00
CA GLY A 591 10.05 -15.34 -16.68
C GLY A 591 10.40 -15.12 -15.21
N GLN A 592 10.47 -16.17 -14.39
CA GLN A 592 10.78 -16.13 -12.96
C GLN A 592 12.30 -16.12 -12.69
N VAL A 593 12.72 -15.63 -11.52
CA VAL A 593 14.08 -15.94 -11.01
C VAL A 593 14.15 -17.43 -10.68
N GLN A 594 15.05 -18.16 -11.35
CA GLN A 594 15.23 -19.59 -11.12
C GLN A 594 15.70 -19.85 -9.69
N GLU A 595 15.09 -20.82 -9.01
CA GLU A 595 15.52 -21.27 -7.68
C GLU A 595 16.70 -22.25 -7.76
N TRP A 596 16.73 -23.03 -8.84
CA TRP A 596 17.78 -24.01 -9.10
C TRP A 596 18.60 -23.60 -10.30
N LYS A 597 19.81 -24.16 -10.41
CA LYS A 597 20.65 -23.98 -11.59
C LYS A 597 19.99 -24.49 -12.88
N ASP A 598 19.25 -25.59 -12.75
CA ASP A 598 18.43 -26.15 -13.83
C ASP A 598 17.07 -25.44 -13.82
N ASP A 599 16.51 -25.12 -14.99
CA ASP A 599 15.20 -24.45 -15.12
C ASP A 599 14.04 -25.41 -14.84
N ILE A 600 13.86 -25.77 -13.57
CA ILE A 600 12.92 -26.79 -13.09
C ILE A 600 11.85 -26.24 -12.14
N ASP A 601 11.80 -24.93 -11.93
CA ASP A 601 10.80 -24.29 -11.09
C ASP A 601 9.37 -24.64 -11.53
N ASP A 602 8.47 -24.77 -10.56
CA ASP A 602 7.04 -24.98 -10.75
C ASP A 602 6.28 -23.69 -10.39
N PRO A 603 5.53 -23.07 -11.33
CA PRO A 603 4.74 -21.88 -11.04
C PRO A 603 3.60 -22.12 -10.04
N GLY A 604 3.24 -23.38 -9.77
CA GLY A 604 2.28 -23.76 -8.73
C GLY A 604 2.88 -23.92 -7.32
N GLU A 605 4.20 -23.76 -7.14
CA GLU A 605 4.86 -23.91 -5.85
C GLU A 605 4.66 -22.67 -4.96
N THR A 606 3.85 -22.82 -3.90
CA THR A 606 3.49 -21.79 -2.94
C THR A 606 4.24 -21.91 -1.60
N HIS A 607 5.42 -22.54 -1.59
CA HIS A 607 6.21 -22.74 -0.38
C HIS A 607 6.48 -21.43 0.40
N ARG A 608 6.59 -21.56 1.73
CA ARG A 608 6.79 -20.42 2.65
C ARG A 608 8.14 -19.71 2.47
N HIS A 609 9.18 -20.41 2.03
CA HIS A 609 10.47 -19.81 1.69
C HIS A 609 10.50 -19.31 0.24
N ILE A 610 11.23 -18.22 0.05
CA ILE A 610 11.49 -17.59 -1.26
C ILE A 610 12.99 -17.31 -1.38
N SER A 611 13.78 -18.34 -1.07
CA SER A 611 15.23 -18.27 -0.88
C SER A 611 15.97 -17.83 -2.16
N GLN A 612 15.38 -18.04 -3.32
CA GLN A 612 15.90 -17.56 -4.61
C GLN A 612 15.83 -16.03 -4.79
N LEU A 613 15.17 -15.32 -3.88
CA LEU A 613 15.09 -13.86 -3.87
C LEU A 613 15.90 -13.20 -2.74
N VAL A 614 16.86 -13.91 -2.13
CA VAL A 614 17.76 -13.31 -1.13
C VAL A 614 18.59 -12.16 -1.72
N ALA A 615 18.84 -12.19 -3.04
CA ALA A 615 19.43 -11.10 -3.82
C ALA A 615 18.56 -9.84 -3.98
N LEU A 616 17.23 -9.96 -3.81
CA LEU A 616 16.30 -8.83 -3.80
C LEU A 616 16.17 -8.24 -2.39
N TYR A 617 16.01 -9.12 -1.39
CA TYR A 617 15.99 -8.73 0.02
C TYR A 617 16.46 -9.88 0.91
N PRO A 618 17.35 -9.62 1.90
CA PRO A 618 17.91 -8.32 2.25
C PRO A 618 19.08 -7.86 1.35
N GLY A 619 19.53 -8.69 0.40
CA GLY A 619 20.58 -8.36 -0.56
C GLY A 619 20.24 -7.19 -1.48
N SER A 620 21.17 -6.82 -2.35
CA SER A 620 21.06 -5.59 -3.16
C SER A 620 21.23 -5.78 -4.66
N MET A 621 21.44 -7.02 -5.14
CA MET A 621 21.70 -7.29 -6.56
C MET A 621 20.48 -7.07 -7.45
N ILE A 622 19.28 -7.45 -7.00
CA ILE A 622 18.03 -7.20 -7.73
C ILE A 622 17.45 -5.88 -7.21
N ASN A 623 17.41 -4.86 -8.06
CA ASN A 623 16.87 -3.55 -7.73
C ASN A 623 16.40 -2.80 -8.99
N HIS A 624 15.98 -1.55 -8.84
CA HIS A 624 15.48 -0.72 -9.94
C HIS A 624 16.49 -0.43 -11.07
N ASN A 625 17.80 -0.60 -10.83
CA ASN A 625 18.85 -0.51 -11.85
C ASN A 625 19.01 -1.82 -12.64
N THR A 626 18.33 -2.90 -12.24
CA THR A 626 18.30 -4.20 -12.93
C THR A 626 16.84 -4.56 -13.27
N PRO A 627 16.17 -3.82 -14.16
CA PRO A 627 14.72 -3.92 -14.36
C PRO A 627 14.25 -5.30 -14.82
N GLU A 628 15.05 -6.03 -15.62
CA GLU A 628 14.72 -7.40 -16.04
C GLU A 628 14.69 -8.38 -14.86
N TRP A 629 15.60 -8.24 -13.90
CA TRP A 629 15.62 -9.07 -12.70
C TRP A 629 14.50 -8.69 -11.72
N LEU A 630 14.14 -7.40 -11.69
CA LEU A 630 13.03 -6.92 -10.86
C LEU A 630 11.69 -7.50 -11.34
N GLU A 631 11.46 -7.51 -12.66
CA GLU A 631 10.28 -8.15 -13.24
C GLU A 631 10.29 -9.66 -12.99
N ALA A 632 11.45 -10.32 -13.13
CA ALA A 632 11.55 -11.74 -12.85
C ALA A 632 11.25 -12.08 -11.37
N ALA A 633 11.68 -11.23 -10.45
CA ALA A 633 11.37 -11.39 -9.02
C ALA A 633 9.88 -11.17 -8.74
N LYS A 634 9.23 -10.25 -9.45
CA LYS A 634 7.77 -10.06 -9.40
C LYS A 634 7.02 -11.29 -9.88
N VAL A 635 7.45 -11.92 -10.97
CA VAL A 635 6.90 -13.20 -11.44
C VAL A 635 7.08 -14.29 -10.37
N THR A 636 8.26 -14.42 -9.77
CA THR A 636 8.52 -15.38 -8.68
C THR A 636 7.57 -15.15 -7.49
N LEU A 637 7.37 -13.90 -7.06
CA LEU A 637 6.46 -13.58 -5.95
C LEU A 637 4.99 -13.88 -6.28
N ASN A 638 4.57 -13.60 -7.52
CA ASN A 638 3.23 -13.96 -7.97
C ASN A 638 2.98 -15.47 -7.96
N HIS A 639 3.97 -16.29 -8.34
CA HIS A 639 3.88 -17.75 -8.24
C HIS A 639 3.80 -18.22 -6.78
N ARG A 640 4.62 -17.65 -5.89
CA ARG A 640 4.63 -17.99 -4.46
C ARG A 640 3.36 -17.58 -3.72
N GLY A 641 2.65 -16.56 -4.21
CA GLY A 641 1.44 -16.02 -3.61
C GLY A 641 1.68 -15.24 -2.31
N ASP A 642 0.60 -14.80 -1.69
CA ASP A 642 0.62 -13.83 -0.59
C ASP A 642 0.55 -14.45 0.82
N GLU A 643 0.15 -15.73 0.92
CA GLU A 643 -0.02 -16.43 2.20
C GLU A 643 1.28 -17.07 2.71
N GLY A 644 1.29 -17.49 3.97
CA GLY A 644 2.46 -18.08 4.61
C GLY A 644 2.38 -17.98 6.13
N THR A 645 3.44 -18.45 6.78
CA THR A 645 3.69 -18.24 8.21
C THR A 645 3.96 -16.75 8.49
N GLY A 646 3.97 -16.34 9.76
CA GLY A 646 4.29 -14.96 10.16
C GLY A 646 5.57 -14.40 9.54
N TRP A 647 6.72 -15.06 9.75
CA TRP A 647 7.97 -14.68 9.09
C TRP A 647 7.91 -14.68 7.56
N SER A 648 7.12 -15.57 6.93
CA SER A 648 7.03 -15.66 5.47
C SER A 648 6.30 -14.43 4.90
N LYS A 649 5.18 -14.04 5.52
CA LYS A 649 4.48 -12.79 5.21
C LYS A 649 5.38 -11.59 5.47
N ALA A 650 6.07 -11.54 6.60
CA ALA A 650 7.02 -10.49 6.93
C ALA A 650 8.15 -10.35 5.88
N ASN A 651 8.72 -11.46 5.38
CA ASN A 651 9.67 -11.44 4.27
C ASN A 651 9.04 -10.86 3.00
N LYS A 652 7.84 -11.31 2.64
CA LYS A 652 7.08 -10.83 1.48
C LYS A 652 6.80 -9.32 1.54
N ILE A 653 6.53 -8.75 2.72
CA ILE A 653 6.38 -7.29 2.86
C ILE A 653 7.66 -6.57 2.40
N ASN A 654 8.83 -7.02 2.84
CA ASN A 654 10.11 -6.42 2.44
C ASN A 654 10.40 -6.64 0.95
N LEU A 655 10.13 -7.83 0.42
CA LEU A 655 10.33 -8.14 -1.00
C LEU A 655 9.43 -7.29 -1.91
N TRP A 656 8.15 -7.14 -1.59
CA TRP A 656 7.23 -6.27 -2.33
C TRP A 656 7.58 -4.78 -2.19
N ALA A 657 8.08 -4.35 -1.02
CA ALA A 657 8.61 -3.00 -0.85
C ALA A 657 9.83 -2.76 -1.78
N ARG A 658 10.73 -3.73 -1.94
CA ARG A 658 11.87 -3.65 -2.88
C ARG A 658 11.46 -3.68 -4.35
N LEU A 659 10.28 -4.23 -4.68
CA LEU A 659 9.67 -4.11 -6.01
C LEU A 659 9.03 -2.74 -6.28
N LEU A 660 9.05 -1.82 -5.32
CA LEU A 660 8.40 -0.51 -5.38
C LEU A 660 6.85 -0.61 -5.48
N ASP A 661 6.27 -1.72 -5.04
CA ASP A 661 4.83 -1.96 -5.03
C ASP A 661 4.26 -1.85 -3.60
N GLY A 662 4.06 -0.60 -3.18
CA GLY A 662 3.59 -0.29 -1.82
C GLY A 662 2.20 -0.81 -1.51
N ASP A 663 1.30 -0.82 -2.49
CA ASP A 663 -0.07 -1.31 -2.30
C ASP A 663 -0.07 -2.83 -2.05
N HIS A 664 0.77 -3.58 -2.76
CA HIS A 664 0.89 -5.02 -2.53
C HIS A 664 1.61 -5.33 -1.21
N ALA A 665 2.69 -4.61 -0.87
CA ALA A 665 3.35 -4.74 0.43
C ALA A 665 2.38 -4.47 1.59
N TYR A 666 1.54 -3.44 1.47
CA TYR A 666 0.50 -3.12 2.44
C TYR A 666 -0.58 -4.19 2.54
N LYS A 667 -0.99 -4.81 1.42
CA LYS A 667 -1.90 -5.96 1.42
C LYS A 667 -1.34 -7.13 2.24
N ILE A 668 -0.05 -7.43 2.11
CA ILE A 668 0.60 -8.47 2.93
C ILE A 668 0.64 -8.07 4.41
N LEU A 669 0.95 -6.80 4.72
CA LEU A 669 0.89 -6.29 6.10
C LEU A 669 -0.52 -6.42 6.70
N GLN A 670 -1.58 -6.19 5.91
CA GLN A 670 -2.93 -6.44 6.37
C GLN A 670 -3.13 -7.93 6.70
N GLY A 671 -2.69 -8.83 5.81
CA GLY A 671 -2.74 -10.28 6.05
C GLY A 671 -1.92 -10.76 7.26
N GLN A 672 -0.80 -10.09 7.55
CA GLN A 672 0.03 -10.29 8.74
C GLN A 672 -0.76 -9.96 10.02
N LEU A 673 -1.39 -8.78 10.06
CA LEU A 673 -2.18 -8.33 11.21
C LEU A 673 -3.45 -9.16 11.41
N THR A 674 -4.12 -9.59 10.33
CA THR A 674 -5.38 -10.35 10.46
C THR A 674 -5.19 -11.84 10.65
N GLY A 675 -4.06 -12.42 10.20
CA GLY A 675 -3.88 -13.88 10.12
C GLY A 675 -2.67 -14.44 10.87
N SER A 676 -1.68 -13.62 11.21
CA SER A 676 -0.40 -14.06 11.77
C SER A 676 0.03 -13.23 12.99
N THR A 677 -0.93 -12.59 13.67
CA THR A 677 -0.70 -11.77 14.87
C THR A 677 -1.68 -12.16 15.98
N LEU A 678 -1.17 -12.41 17.19
CA LEU A 678 -1.94 -12.78 18.38
C LEU A 678 -2.49 -11.54 19.11
N SER A 679 -3.36 -11.73 20.10
CA SER A 679 -4.04 -10.61 20.78
C SER A 679 -3.12 -9.66 21.55
N ASN A 680 -1.92 -10.10 21.94
CA ASN A 680 -0.85 -9.28 22.52
C ASN A 680 0.12 -8.71 21.47
N LEU A 681 -0.25 -8.81 20.19
CA LEU A 681 0.52 -8.41 19.01
C LEU A 681 1.80 -9.19 18.76
N PHE A 682 2.04 -10.31 19.44
CA PHE A 682 3.08 -11.25 18.99
C PHE A 682 2.74 -11.83 17.63
N ASP A 683 3.75 -11.95 16.77
CA ASP A 683 3.67 -12.73 15.56
C ASP A 683 3.44 -14.21 15.88
N THR A 684 2.82 -14.93 14.95
CA THR A 684 2.61 -16.36 15.10
C THR A 684 2.91 -17.12 13.80
N HIS A 685 3.70 -18.17 13.93
CA HIS A 685 3.98 -19.11 12.85
C HIS A 685 2.75 -19.92 12.41
N PRO A 686 1.92 -20.55 13.29
CA PRO A 686 2.03 -20.78 14.74
C PRO A 686 2.98 -21.91 15.16
N PRO A 687 3.46 -21.91 16.41
CA PRO A 687 3.15 -20.96 17.51
C PRO A 687 3.98 -19.66 17.44
N PHE A 688 4.03 -18.87 18.52
CA PHE A 688 4.77 -17.63 18.66
C PHE A 688 6.22 -17.77 18.18
N GLN A 689 6.55 -16.93 17.21
CA GLN A 689 7.87 -16.72 16.66
C GLN A 689 8.04 -15.21 16.52
N ILE A 690 9.16 -14.65 17.00
CA ILE A 690 9.32 -13.19 17.07
C ILE A 690 9.77 -12.57 15.74
N ASP A 691 10.34 -13.41 14.86
CA ASP A 691 10.87 -13.03 13.55
C ASP A 691 9.87 -12.22 12.72
N GLY A 692 8.60 -12.62 12.65
CA GLY A 692 7.57 -11.89 11.91
C GLY A 692 7.27 -10.48 12.45
N ASN A 693 7.40 -10.23 13.77
CA ASN A 693 7.30 -8.87 14.32
C ASN A 693 8.42 -7.97 13.80
N PHE A 694 9.65 -8.49 13.80
CA PHE A 694 10.84 -7.77 13.35
C PHE A 694 10.84 -7.56 11.84
N GLY A 695 10.53 -8.61 11.07
CA GLY A 695 10.47 -8.55 9.63
C GLY A 695 9.39 -7.58 9.13
N ALA A 696 8.20 -7.56 9.74
CA ALA A 696 7.16 -6.61 9.37
C ALA A 696 7.51 -5.16 9.74
N THR A 697 8.21 -4.96 10.87
CA THR A 697 8.75 -3.64 11.26
C THR A 697 9.75 -3.14 10.22
N SER A 698 10.64 -4.01 9.76
CA SER A 698 11.56 -3.73 8.64
C SER A 698 10.81 -3.42 7.35
N GLY A 699 9.78 -4.20 7.02
CA GLY A 699 9.00 -4.02 5.80
C GLY A 699 8.25 -2.68 5.77
N ILE A 700 7.73 -2.24 6.92
CA ILE A 700 7.16 -0.89 7.07
C ILE A 700 8.22 0.19 6.84
N ALA A 701 9.43 0.01 7.37
CA ALA A 701 10.53 0.96 7.11
C ALA A 701 10.94 0.96 5.63
N GLU A 702 11.08 -0.19 4.99
CA GLU A 702 11.47 -0.32 3.57
C GLU A 702 10.40 0.23 2.60
N MET A 703 9.13 0.31 3.01
CA MET A 703 8.10 1.06 2.26
C MET A 703 8.35 2.58 2.27
N LEU A 704 8.93 3.09 3.36
CA LEU A 704 9.12 4.53 3.63
C LEU A 704 10.50 5.05 3.23
N ILE A 705 11.54 4.22 3.32
CA ILE A 705 12.91 4.59 2.97
C ILE A 705 13.70 3.36 2.48
N GLN A 706 14.45 3.54 1.40
CA GLN A 706 15.41 2.54 0.92
C GLN A 706 16.74 3.21 0.63
N SER A 707 17.85 2.57 0.98
CA SER A 707 19.18 3.15 0.75
C SER A 707 20.22 2.12 0.30
N HIS A 708 19.76 0.98 -0.24
CA HIS A 708 20.61 -0.14 -0.64
C HIS A 708 21.20 0.03 -2.06
N THR A 709 20.84 1.12 -2.75
CA THR A 709 21.32 1.49 -4.08
C THR A 709 22.28 2.69 -4.00
N ASP A 710 22.58 3.32 -5.13
CA ASP A 710 23.45 4.49 -5.23
C ASP A 710 22.85 5.79 -4.62
N SER A 711 21.57 5.76 -4.27
CA SER A 711 20.83 6.87 -3.67
C SER A 711 19.93 6.40 -2.52
N ILE A 712 19.62 7.34 -1.61
CA ILE A 712 18.58 7.20 -0.59
C ILE A 712 17.25 7.56 -1.27
N GLN A 713 16.34 6.61 -1.36
CA GLN A 713 15.01 6.78 -1.94
C GLN A 713 13.98 7.03 -0.85
N LEU A 714 13.18 8.08 -1.02
CA LEU A 714 12.19 8.53 -0.03
C LEU A 714 10.80 8.12 -0.51
N LEU A 715 10.06 7.42 0.34
CA LEU A 715 8.74 6.84 0.06
C LEU A 715 8.73 5.93 -1.19
N PRO A 716 9.73 5.03 -1.36
CA PRO A 716 9.91 4.24 -2.58
C PRO A 716 8.75 3.28 -2.87
N ALA A 717 8.05 2.80 -1.83
CA ALA A 717 6.92 1.90 -1.94
C ALA A 717 5.80 2.33 -0.97
N LEU A 718 5.44 3.61 -0.97
CA LEU A 718 4.36 4.12 -0.13
C LEU A 718 2.99 3.61 -0.62
N PRO A 719 2.21 2.89 0.21
CA PRO A 719 0.85 2.51 -0.16
C PRO A 719 -0.05 3.73 -0.30
N LYS A 720 -0.99 3.69 -1.24
CA LYS A 720 -2.01 4.75 -1.42
C LYS A 720 -2.84 4.99 -0.16
N ALA A 721 -2.95 3.97 0.71
CA ALA A 721 -3.63 4.07 2.00
C ALA A 721 -2.92 5.00 3.00
N TRP A 722 -1.63 5.28 2.83
CA TRP A 722 -0.84 6.22 3.66
C TRP A 722 -0.69 7.56 2.95
N LYS A 723 -1.83 8.16 2.60
CA LYS A 723 -1.89 9.40 1.82
C LYS A 723 -1.08 10.54 2.45
N ASP A 724 -1.18 10.69 3.75
CA ASP A 724 -0.53 11.74 4.53
C ASP A 724 0.18 11.10 5.73
N GLY A 725 1.32 11.66 6.13
CA GLY A 725 2.02 11.21 7.32
C GLY A 725 3.39 11.84 7.49
N SER A 726 4.10 11.34 8.48
CA SER A 726 5.49 11.72 8.75
C SER A 726 6.26 10.58 9.40
N TYR A 727 7.55 10.46 9.12
CA TYR A 727 8.48 9.71 9.96
C TYR A 727 9.65 10.59 10.38
N LYS A 728 10.22 10.27 11.54
CA LYS A 728 11.45 10.88 12.03
C LYS A 728 12.42 9.81 12.45
N GLY A 729 13.70 10.04 12.22
CA GLY A 729 14.79 9.28 12.81
C GLY A 729 15.17 7.99 12.11
N LEU A 730 14.58 7.65 10.96
CA LEU A 730 14.98 6.46 10.21
C LEU A 730 16.41 6.62 9.70
N ARG A 731 17.17 5.53 9.71
CA ARG A 731 18.56 5.53 9.25
C ARG A 731 18.64 5.19 7.77
N ALA A 732 19.64 5.73 7.11
CA ALA A 732 20.04 5.35 5.76
C ALA A 732 21.55 5.04 5.73
N ARG A 733 21.93 4.12 4.85
CA ARG A 733 23.34 3.78 4.57
C ARG A 733 24.13 5.04 4.21
N GLY A 734 25.39 5.11 4.66
CA GLY A 734 26.24 6.31 4.62
C GLY A 734 26.20 7.16 5.90
N ALA A 735 25.63 6.62 6.98
CA ALA A 735 25.48 7.27 8.29
C ALA A 735 24.62 8.55 8.25
N PHE A 736 23.43 8.42 7.67
CA PHE A 736 22.43 9.48 7.64
C PHE A 736 21.22 9.13 8.48
N THR A 737 20.66 10.14 9.14
CA THR A 737 19.32 10.09 9.73
C THR A 737 18.38 10.95 8.90
N ILE A 738 17.25 10.38 8.51
CA ILE A 738 16.27 11.02 7.63
C ILE A 738 14.95 11.19 8.36
N ASP A 739 14.40 12.40 8.28
CA ASP A 739 13.02 12.71 8.63
C ASP A 739 12.28 13.10 7.34
N ALA A 740 11.01 12.75 7.23
CA ALA A 740 10.18 13.17 6.10
C ALA A 740 8.73 13.41 6.52
N ASP A 741 8.16 14.51 6.04
CA ASP A 741 6.73 14.81 6.10
C ASP A 741 6.15 14.70 4.69
N TRP A 742 5.00 14.05 4.51
CA TRP A 742 4.38 13.91 3.20
C TRP A 742 2.89 14.20 3.20
N LYS A 743 2.43 14.67 2.04
CA LYS A 743 1.02 14.94 1.74
C LYS A 743 0.68 14.43 0.36
N ASN A 744 -0.50 13.83 0.23
CA ASN A 744 -0.95 13.22 -1.03
C ASN A 744 0.11 12.28 -1.65
N GLY A 745 0.81 11.52 -0.82
CA GLY A 745 1.84 10.57 -1.23
C GLY A 745 3.17 11.15 -1.71
N THR A 746 3.40 12.46 -1.60
CA THR A 746 4.67 13.10 -1.99
C THR A 746 5.32 13.80 -0.80
N PRO A 747 6.65 13.66 -0.59
CA PRO A 747 7.35 14.42 0.45
C PRO A 747 7.20 15.93 0.25
N THR A 748 6.95 16.63 1.35
CA THR A 748 6.81 18.08 1.43
C THR A 748 7.97 18.71 2.19
N VAL A 749 8.51 17.98 3.17
CA VAL A 749 9.72 18.32 3.90
C VAL A 749 10.56 17.06 4.06
N ILE A 750 11.86 17.18 3.81
CA ILE A 750 12.86 16.16 4.12
C ILE A 750 13.93 16.81 4.99
N GLN A 751 14.32 16.16 6.09
CA GLN A 751 15.46 16.58 6.90
C GLN A 751 16.54 15.49 6.86
N VAL A 752 17.77 15.89 6.55
CA VAL A 752 18.94 15.01 6.55
C VAL A 752 19.86 15.43 7.68
N THR A 753 20.16 14.52 8.60
CA THR A 753 21.27 14.65 9.55
C THR A 753 22.42 13.78 9.05
N SER A 754 23.61 14.36 8.88
CA SER A 754 24.82 13.60 8.52
C SER A 754 25.72 13.42 9.73
N ASP A 755 26.08 12.17 10.05
CA ASP A 755 26.94 11.90 11.21
C ASP A 755 28.41 12.20 10.87
N HIS A 756 28.85 11.82 9.67
CA HIS A 756 30.26 11.87 9.27
C HIS A 756 30.57 12.87 8.14
N GLY A 757 29.58 13.59 7.61
CA GLY A 757 29.80 14.58 6.55
C GLY A 757 29.95 13.99 5.15
N ASN A 758 29.48 12.75 4.94
CA ASN A 758 29.47 12.11 3.63
C ASN A 758 28.61 12.90 2.63
N ASP A 759 28.95 12.84 1.35
CA ASP A 759 28.09 13.39 0.29
C ASP A 759 26.78 12.61 0.26
N VAL A 760 25.65 13.32 0.19
CA VAL A 760 24.32 12.70 0.18
C VAL A 760 23.74 12.72 -1.23
N LYS A 761 23.13 11.61 -1.65
CA LYS A 761 22.34 11.48 -2.87
C LYS A 761 20.94 11.02 -2.51
N LEU A 762 19.93 11.85 -2.80
CA LEU A 762 18.52 11.60 -2.47
C LEU A 762 17.71 11.45 -3.75
N LYS A 763 16.75 10.53 -3.76
CA LYS A 763 15.78 10.34 -4.85
C LYS A 763 14.36 10.46 -4.32
N SER A 764 13.57 11.36 -4.90
CA SER A 764 12.20 11.62 -4.47
C SER A 764 11.37 12.29 -5.57
N PRO A 765 10.08 11.95 -5.73
CA PRO A 765 9.18 12.67 -6.63
C PRO A 765 9.07 14.16 -6.28
N MET A 766 9.33 14.54 -5.01
CA MET A 766 9.41 15.93 -4.56
C MET A 766 10.35 16.77 -5.43
N PHE A 767 11.46 16.20 -5.88
CA PHE A 767 12.48 16.94 -6.63
C PHE A 767 12.06 17.26 -8.06
N ASN A 768 10.92 16.76 -8.54
CA ASN A 768 10.32 17.24 -9.79
C ASN A 768 9.61 18.59 -9.61
N THR A 769 9.19 18.92 -8.38
CA THR A 769 8.56 20.21 -8.04
C THR A 769 9.61 21.25 -7.61
N PRO A 770 9.29 22.54 -7.58
CA PRO A 770 10.15 23.57 -6.98
C PRO A 770 10.41 23.30 -5.48
N PHE A 771 11.69 23.30 -5.08
CA PHE A 771 12.14 23.07 -3.70
C PHE A 771 13.35 23.94 -3.34
N THR A 772 13.68 24.02 -2.05
CA THR A 772 14.93 24.61 -1.56
C THR A 772 15.71 23.61 -0.71
N VAL A 773 17.03 23.76 -0.65
CA VAL A 773 17.92 23.02 0.26
C VAL A 773 18.63 24.03 1.15
N THR A 774 18.50 23.89 2.47
CA THR A 774 19.08 24.83 3.44
C THR A 774 19.73 24.13 4.62
N LYS A 775 20.70 24.81 5.26
CA LYS A 775 21.30 24.35 6.52
C LYS A 775 20.42 24.75 7.70
N VAL A 776 19.94 23.77 8.46
CA VAL A 776 19.06 23.99 9.63
C VAL A 776 19.77 24.88 10.66
N GLY A 777 19.03 25.85 11.22
CA GLY A 777 19.52 26.81 12.22
C GLY A 777 20.05 28.12 11.63
N THR A 778 20.56 28.11 10.39
CA THR A 778 21.00 29.34 9.68
C THR A 778 20.10 29.70 8.50
N ASN A 779 19.34 28.73 7.97
CA ASN A 779 18.56 28.83 6.73
C ASN A 779 19.41 29.28 5.52
N THR A 780 20.72 29.03 5.56
CA THR A 780 21.62 29.33 4.44
C THR A 780 21.36 28.33 3.31
N PRO A 781 21.15 28.78 2.06
CA PRO A 781 21.02 27.90 0.90
C PRO A 781 22.25 27.01 0.70
N VAL A 782 22.02 25.76 0.30
CA VAL A 782 23.07 24.78 0.02
C VAL A 782 23.07 24.45 -1.48
N PRO A 783 24.19 24.62 -2.19
CA PRO A 783 24.30 24.20 -3.58
C PRO A 783 24.08 22.69 -3.74
N PHE A 784 23.33 22.29 -4.75
CA PHE A 784 23.08 20.90 -5.09
C PHE A 784 23.16 20.69 -6.61
N THR A 785 23.41 19.44 -7.00
CA THR A 785 23.23 18.98 -8.39
C THR A 785 21.93 18.21 -8.50
N LYS A 786 21.21 18.35 -9.61
CA LYS A 786 19.95 17.65 -9.87
C LYS A 786 20.02 16.88 -11.19
N ASP A 787 19.53 15.65 -11.17
CA ASP A 787 19.34 14.80 -12.33
C ASP A 787 17.97 14.09 -12.20
N GLY A 788 17.01 14.50 -13.03
CA GLY A 788 15.62 14.04 -12.91
C GLY A 788 15.02 14.30 -11.52
N ASP A 789 14.60 13.21 -10.87
CA ASP A 789 14.03 13.16 -9.52
C ASP A 789 15.07 12.91 -8.43
N THR A 790 16.35 13.12 -8.73
CA THR A 790 17.49 12.86 -7.84
C THR A 790 18.31 14.12 -7.62
N ILE A 791 18.74 14.36 -6.38
CA ILE A 791 19.64 15.45 -6.02
C ILE A 791 20.87 14.92 -5.26
N SER A 792 21.99 15.63 -5.39
CA SER A 792 23.19 15.39 -4.58
C SER A 792 23.75 16.69 -4.05
N PHE A 793 24.24 16.68 -2.81
CA PHE A 793 24.95 17.81 -2.22
C PHE A 793 25.94 17.36 -1.14
N LYS A 794 26.92 18.22 -0.85
CA LYS A 794 27.92 17.98 0.20
C LYS A 794 27.32 18.23 1.57
N THR A 795 27.71 17.42 2.54
CA THR A 795 27.29 17.60 3.92
C THR A 795 28.48 17.87 4.85
N GLU A 796 28.21 18.06 6.13
CA GLU A 796 29.20 18.33 7.17
C GLU A 796 28.79 17.48 8.37
N ALA A 797 29.79 16.91 9.07
CA ALA A 797 29.55 16.06 10.23
C ALA A 797 28.74 16.78 11.33
N GLY A 798 27.72 16.09 11.84
CA GLY A 798 26.79 16.58 12.85
C GLY A 798 25.85 17.70 12.38
N LYS A 799 25.83 18.05 11.09
CA LYS A 799 24.95 19.11 10.56
C LYS A 799 23.65 18.53 10.01
N LYS A 800 22.63 19.39 10.01
CA LYS A 800 21.29 19.09 9.53
C LYS A 800 20.93 19.96 8.33
N TYR A 801 20.27 19.37 7.37
CA TYR A 801 19.86 19.97 6.11
C TYR A 801 18.37 19.78 5.93
N LYS A 802 17.66 20.82 5.52
CA LYS A 802 16.22 20.80 5.27
C LYS A 802 15.97 21.02 3.79
N ILE A 803 15.18 20.13 3.21
CA ILE A 803 14.66 20.23 1.86
C ILE A 803 13.17 20.47 1.97
N GLU A 804 12.68 21.57 1.42
CA GLU A 804 11.27 21.97 1.51
C GLU A 804 10.68 22.22 0.13
N SER A 805 9.47 21.72 -0.10
CA SER A 805 8.71 22.08 -1.28
C SER A 805 8.26 23.53 -1.13
N MET A 806 8.29 24.26 -2.24
CA MET A 806 8.17 25.72 -2.21
C MET A 806 6.83 26.19 -2.74
N LEU A 807 6.43 25.69 -3.91
CA LEU A 807 5.29 26.20 -4.65
C LEU A 807 4.22 25.12 -4.79
N SER A 808 2.97 25.51 -4.57
CA SER A 808 1.81 24.83 -5.13
C SER A 808 1.18 25.78 -6.13
N PHE A 809 0.41 25.24 -7.08
CA PHE A 809 -0.48 26.09 -7.84
C PHE A 809 -1.78 25.40 -8.17
N ASP A 810 -2.85 26.18 -8.26
CA ASP A 810 -4.16 25.74 -8.78
C ASP A 810 -4.41 26.34 -10.16
N LEU A 811 -5.09 25.58 -11.00
CA LEU A 811 -5.45 25.98 -12.35
C LEU A 811 -6.96 26.20 -12.42
N GLU A 812 -7.37 27.43 -12.69
CA GLU A 812 -8.76 27.80 -12.89
C GLU A 812 -9.02 28.13 -14.35
N SER A 813 -10.13 27.62 -14.87
CA SER A 813 -10.69 28.00 -16.17
C SER A 813 -12.23 27.92 -16.11
N PRO A 814 -12.96 28.67 -16.96
CA PRO A 814 -14.40 28.50 -17.15
C PRO A 814 -14.79 27.04 -17.45
N ASN A 815 -15.97 26.61 -17.01
CA ASN A 815 -16.49 25.27 -17.28
C ASN A 815 -16.79 25.01 -18.76
N GLY A 816 -17.04 26.08 -19.53
CA GLY A 816 -17.23 25.97 -20.97
C GLY A 816 -17.00 27.27 -21.71
N VAL A 817 -16.85 27.15 -23.03
CA VAL A 817 -16.53 28.24 -23.95
C VAL A 817 -17.08 27.92 -25.35
N THR A 818 -17.51 28.93 -26.08
CA THR A 818 -17.86 28.77 -27.50
C THR A 818 -16.61 28.93 -28.36
N ALA A 819 -16.40 28.02 -29.31
CA ALA A 819 -15.32 28.09 -30.29
C ALA A 819 -15.29 29.47 -30.98
N GLY A 820 -14.09 30.04 -31.18
CA GLY A 820 -13.90 31.41 -31.65
C GLY A 820 -13.75 32.46 -30.55
N ASN A 821 -14.08 32.15 -29.29
CA ASN A 821 -13.81 33.01 -28.14
C ASN A 821 -12.46 32.67 -27.46
N THR A 822 -12.08 33.46 -26.46
CA THR A 822 -10.88 33.24 -25.65
C THR A 822 -11.25 32.71 -24.25
N VAL A 823 -10.50 31.73 -23.78
CA VAL A 823 -10.58 31.21 -22.40
C VAL A 823 -9.55 31.93 -21.55
N LYS A 824 -10.00 32.63 -20.51
CA LYS A 824 -9.11 33.15 -19.48
C LYS A 824 -8.73 32.02 -18.52
N VAL A 825 -7.45 31.66 -18.53
CA VAL A 825 -6.86 30.64 -17.67
C VAL A 825 -6.09 31.34 -16.55
N LYS A 826 -6.31 30.94 -15.29
CA LYS A 826 -5.61 31.50 -14.13
C LYS A 826 -4.80 30.42 -13.43
N ALA A 827 -3.50 30.66 -13.28
CA ALA A 827 -2.61 29.86 -12.44
C ALA A 827 -2.39 30.59 -11.11
N ASN A 828 -2.98 30.05 -10.04
CA ASN A 828 -2.87 30.60 -8.68
C ASN A 828 -1.70 29.96 -7.95
N LEU A 829 -0.52 30.59 -8.01
CA LEU A 829 0.68 30.14 -7.31
C LEU A 829 0.57 30.47 -5.82
N SER A 830 0.96 29.55 -4.94
CA SER A 830 1.08 29.80 -3.49
C SER A 830 2.42 29.30 -2.99
N ASN A 831 3.16 30.14 -2.27
CA ASN A 831 4.41 29.74 -1.64
C ASN A 831 4.15 29.36 -0.18
N PHE A 832 4.32 28.09 0.14
CA PHE A 832 4.18 27.55 1.49
C PHE A 832 5.54 27.20 2.13
N GLY A 833 6.64 27.42 1.41
CA GLY A 833 7.99 27.27 1.92
C GLY A 833 8.41 28.42 2.83
N THR A 834 9.59 28.26 3.45
CA THR A 834 10.15 29.24 4.39
C THR A 834 10.98 30.34 3.71
N LEU A 835 11.28 30.19 2.42
CA LEU A 835 12.06 31.13 1.61
C LEU A 835 11.24 31.67 0.44
N LYS A 836 11.66 32.80 -0.12
CA LYS A 836 11.10 33.31 -1.39
C LYS A 836 11.37 32.29 -2.51
N SER A 837 10.37 31.99 -3.34
CA SER A 837 10.58 31.14 -4.51
C SER A 837 11.47 31.84 -5.54
N SER A 838 12.23 31.07 -6.32
CA SER A 838 12.90 31.61 -7.50
C SER A 838 11.92 32.16 -8.52
N ALA A 839 12.43 33.03 -9.40
CA ALA A 839 11.70 33.48 -10.58
C ALA A 839 11.43 32.31 -11.55
N GLY A 840 10.39 32.44 -12.36
CA GLY A 840 9.94 31.37 -13.24
C GLY A 840 9.00 31.82 -14.35
N GLU A 841 8.42 30.84 -15.05
CA GLU A 841 7.48 31.03 -16.16
C GLU A 841 6.26 30.10 -15.96
N VAL A 842 5.06 30.62 -16.22
CA VAL A 842 3.84 29.82 -16.40
C VAL A 842 3.59 29.64 -17.89
N VAL A 843 3.49 28.39 -18.34
CA VAL A 843 3.23 27.99 -19.73
C VAL A 843 1.86 27.35 -19.83
N VAL A 844 0.89 28.02 -20.46
CA VAL A 844 -0.45 27.48 -20.74
C VAL A 844 -0.48 26.88 -22.14
N LYS A 845 -0.91 25.62 -22.24
CA LYS A 845 -0.99 24.85 -23.49
C LYS A 845 -2.45 24.51 -23.81
N ALA A 846 -2.86 24.82 -25.03
CA ALA A 846 -4.09 24.31 -25.61
C ALA A 846 -3.95 22.82 -25.98
N PRO A 847 -5.06 22.09 -26.15
CA PRO A 847 -5.06 20.79 -26.81
C PRO A 847 -4.31 20.84 -28.15
N GLU A 848 -3.55 19.80 -28.46
CA GLU A 848 -2.78 19.74 -29.73
C GLU A 848 -3.67 19.92 -30.96
N SER A 849 -4.91 19.41 -30.90
CA SER A 849 -5.90 19.53 -31.97
C SER A 849 -6.33 20.96 -32.28
N TRP A 850 -6.05 21.92 -31.40
CA TRP A 850 -6.36 23.34 -31.62
C TRP A 850 -5.25 24.07 -32.39
N ASN A 851 -4.04 23.49 -32.49
CA ASN A 851 -2.89 24.10 -33.17
C ASN A 851 -2.57 25.54 -32.67
N VAL A 852 -2.76 25.79 -31.37
CA VAL A 852 -2.47 27.07 -30.71
C VAL A 852 -1.09 26.99 -30.04
N LYS A 853 -0.24 28.00 -30.26
CA LYS A 853 1.09 28.06 -29.62
C LYS A 853 0.94 28.23 -28.10
N PRO A 854 1.82 27.61 -27.28
CA PRO A 854 1.81 27.81 -25.85
C PRO A 854 1.97 29.28 -25.44
N ILE A 855 1.19 29.73 -24.46
CA ILE A 855 1.26 31.08 -23.90
C ILE A 855 2.19 31.05 -22.69
N LYS A 856 3.12 31.99 -22.64
CA LYS A 856 4.20 32.03 -21.65
C LYS A 856 4.17 33.33 -20.86
N VAL A 857 4.16 33.25 -19.53
CA VAL A 857 4.10 34.42 -18.64
C VAL A 857 5.13 34.29 -17.51
N ALA A 858 6.10 35.21 -17.44
CA ALA A 858 7.15 35.20 -16.42
C ALA A 858 6.72 35.82 -15.08
N PHE A 859 7.37 35.42 -13.97
CA PHE A 859 7.16 36.00 -12.64
C PHE A 859 8.45 36.06 -11.80
N GLU A 860 8.60 37.10 -10.96
CA GLU A 860 9.83 37.39 -10.16
C GLU A 860 9.95 36.63 -8.82
N GLY A 861 9.27 35.49 -8.68
CA GLY A 861 9.18 34.72 -7.41
C GLY A 861 8.03 35.15 -6.49
N VAL A 862 7.66 34.29 -5.55
CA VAL A 862 6.55 34.47 -4.59
C VAL A 862 7.13 34.42 -3.17
N GLU A 863 6.80 35.39 -2.32
CA GLU A 863 7.28 35.45 -0.92
C GLU A 863 6.61 34.37 -0.04
N PRO A 864 7.26 33.91 1.05
CA PRO A 864 6.66 32.94 1.99
C PRO A 864 5.26 33.34 2.47
N GLY A 865 4.32 32.40 2.43
CA GLY A 865 2.94 32.59 2.86
C GLY A 865 2.09 33.49 1.94
N GLN A 866 2.63 33.93 0.80
CA GLN A 866 1.90 34.73 -0.18
C GLN A 866 1.44 33.87 -1.37
N SER A 867 0.45 34.38 -2.09
CA SER A 867 -0.03 33.81 -3.34
C SER A 867 0.06 34.83 -4.47
N LYS A 868 0.22 34.35 -5.70
CA LYS A 868 0.29 35.16 -6.92
C LYS A 868 -0.53 34.49 -8.03
N THR A 869 -1.49 35.23 -8.59
CA THR A 869 -2.27 34.77 -9.74
C THR A 869 -1.60 35.24 -11.03
N ILE A 870 -1.39 34.29 -11.95
CA ILE A 870 -0.91 34.54 -13.31
C ILE A 870 -2.05 34.23 -14.28
N GLU A 871 -2.45 35.21 -15.08
CA GLU A 871 -3.53 35.04 -16.07
C GLU A 871 -2.95 34.86 -17.47
N ALA A 872 -3.56 33.98 -18.26
CA ALA A 872 -3.25 33.76 -19.67
C ALA A 872 -4.55 33.65 -20.48
N ASP A 873 -4.62 34.37 -21.59
CA ASP A 873 -5.78 34.42 -22.48
C ASP A 873 -5.60 33.42 -23.63
N LEU A 874 -6.18 32.23 -23.50
CA LEU A 874 -6.02 31.10 -24.44
C LEU A 874 -7.09 31.15 -25.55
N PRO A 875 -6.74 31.40 -26.82
CA PRO A 875 -7.73 31.44 -27.90
C PRO A 875 -8.25 30.05 -28.23
N VAL A 876 -9.56 29.92 -28.47
CA VAL A 876 -10.21 28.71 -28.97
C VAL A 876 -10.46 28.88 -30.46
N PRO A 877 -9.84 28.08 -31.35
CA PRO A 877 -10.09 28.20 -32.79
C PRO A 877 -11.58 28.01 -33.13
N ILE A 878 -12.04 28.69 -34.17
CA ILE A 878 -13.46 28.74 -34.56
C ILE A 878 -13.98 27.40 -35.11
N ASP A 879 -13.09 26.57 -35.63
CA ASP A 879 -13.34 25.28 -36.27
C ASP A 879 -13.24 24.08 -35.31
N VAL A 880 -13.04 24.34 -34.01
CA VAL A 880 -13.05 23.31 -32.97
C VAL A 880 -14.44 22.68 -32.86
N VAL A 881 -14.48 21.34 -32.87
CA VAL A 881 -15.70 20.54 -32.77
C VAL A 881 -16.21 20.53 -31.33
N ALA A 882 -17.52 20.42 -31.15
CA ALA A 882 -18.12 20.33 -29.83
C ALA A 882 -17.61 19.08 -29.06
N ASN A 883 -16.89 19.28 -27.95
CA ASN A 883 -16.39 18.20 -27.09
C ASN A 883 -15.87 18.76 -25.75
N LYS A 884 -15.44 17.86 -24.85
CA LYS A 884 -14.62 18.21 -23.69
C LYS A 884 -13.14 18.16 -24.06
N TYR A 885 -12.42 19.22 -23.71
CA TYR A 885 -11.00 19.39 -24.00
C TYR A 885 -10.20 19.65 -22.71
N SER A 886 -8.96 19.14 -22.66
CA SER A 886 -8.03 19.35 -21.56
C SER A 886 -7.11 20.54 -21.87
N ILE A 887 -7.18 21.61 -21.08
CA ILE A 887 -6.18 22.68 -21.09
C ILE A 887 -5.14 22.35 -20.02
N GLU A 888 -3.85 22.57 -20.33
CA GLU A 888 -2.77 22.36 -19.38
C GLU A 888 -2.06 23.67 -19.04
N ALA A 889 -1.57 23.78 -17.80
CA ALA A 889 -0.63 24.81 -17.39
C ALA A 889 0.58 24.15 -16.71
N GLU A 890 1.76 24.68 -16.98
CA GLU A 890 3.03 24.28 -16.38
C GLU A 890 3.68 25.50 -15.72
N VAL A 891 4.04 25.39 -14.45
CA VAL A 891 4.81 26.41 -13.72
C VAL A 891 6.24 25.90 -13.60
N THR A 892 7.19 26.62 -14.18
CA THR A 892 8.61 26.21 -14.21
C THR A 892 9.47 27.25 -13.50
N THR A 893 10.37 26.77 -12.64
CA THR A 893 11.41 27.52 -11.93
C THR A 893 12.78 26.87 -12.19
N ASP A 894 13.85 27.49 -11.68
CA ASP A 894 15.20 26.91 -11.70
C ASP A 894 15.30 25.55 -10.97
N SER A 895 14.50 25.33 -9.94
CA SER A 895 14.52 24.14 -9.09
C SER A 895 13.59 23.02 -9.58
N GLY A 896 12.57 23.32 -10.39
CA GLY A 896 11.63 22.32 -10.90
C GLY A 896 10.40 22.88 -11.59
N ALA A 897 9.50 22.00 -12.01
CA ALA A 897 8.28 22.35 -12.72
C ALA A 897 7.05 21.60 -12.17
N ILE A 898 5.90 22.26 -12.12
CA ILE A 898 4.62 21.66 -11.70
C ILE A 898 3.64 21.77 -12.87
N ARG A 899 2.87 20.72 -13.16
CA ARG A 899 1.83 20.73 -14.20
C ARG A 899 0.45 20.47 -13.61
N LYS A 900 -0.56 21.14 -14.14
CA LYS A 900 -1.98 20.85 -13.88
C LYS A 900 -2.77 20.94 -15.17
N SER A 901 -3.89 20.24 -15.23
CA SER A 901 -4.84 20.33 -16.33
C SER A 901 -6.25 20.56 -15.81
N ASN A 902 -7.08 21.20 -16.62
CA ASN A 902 -8.50 21.38 -16.35
C ASN A 902 -9.33 21.05 -17.60
N GLN A 903 -10.50 20.44 -17.39
CA GLN A 903 -11.41 20.09 -18.47
C GLN A 903 -12.37 21.24 -18.75
N ILE A 904 -12.55 21.57 -20.03
CA ILE A 904 -13.48 22.58 -20.49
C ILE A 904 -14.39 22.02 -21.58
N GLU A 905 -15.67 22.42 -21.55
CA GLU A 905 -16.63 22.05 -22.59
C GLU A 905 -16.64 23.12 -23.69
N VAL A 906 -16.36 22.70 -24.93
CA VAL A 906 -16.41 23.60 -26.09
C VAL A 906 -17.72 23.40 -26.84
N THR A 907 -18.45 24.50 -27.08
CA THR A 907 -19.60 24.52 -27.99
C THR A 907 -19.20 25.09 -29.35
N PRO A 908 -19.83 24.68 -30.46
CA PRO A 908 -19.42 25.09 -31.79
C PRO A 908 -19.76 26.56 -32.04
N ALA A 909 -18.94 27.26 -32.84
CA ALA A 909 -19.16 28.66 -33.19
C ALA A 909 -20.42 28.88 -34.03
N VAL A 910 -20.86 27.85 -34.76
CA VAL A 910 -22.09 27.85 -35.56
C VAL A 910 -22.98 26.70 -35.11
N LYS A 911 -24.24 27.02 -34.83
CA LYS A 911 -25.28 26.09 -34.44
C LYS A 911 -26.18 25.75 -35.62
N LEU A 912 -26.50 24.47 -35.78
CA LEU A 912 -27.55 24.01 -36.68
C LEU A 912 -28.88 24.08 -35.92
N ILE A 913 -29.75 25.00 -36.31
CA ILE A 913 -31.03 25.28 -35.63
C ILE A 913 -32.11 24.28 -36.07
N SER A 914 -32.18 23.97 -37.37
CA SER A 914 -33.16 23.00 -37.91
C SER A 914 -32.77 22.49 -39.30
N ALA A 915 -33.26 21.30 -39.68
CA ALA A 915 -33.17 20.76 -41.04
C ALA A 915 -34.46 19.97 -41.37
N ASN A 916 -35.35 20.51 -42.23
CA ASN A 916 -36.72 19.98 -42.46
C ASN A 916 -37.10 19.87 -43.95
N VAL A 917 -37.89 18.85 -44.32
CA VAL A 917 -38.36 18.56 -45.70
C VAL A 917 -39.81 19.01 -45.91
N ASP A 918 -40.16 19.51 -47.11
CA ASP A 918 -41.52 19.95 -47.46
C ASP A 918 -42.55 18.78 -47.55
N PRO A 919 -43.86 18.97 -47.23
CA PRO A 919 -44.82 17.89 -46.92
C PRO A 919 -45.55 17.20 -48.09
N HIS A 920 -45.29 17.49 -49.38
CA HIS A 920 -46.02 16.87 -50.50
C HIS A 920 -45.44 15.47 -50.85
N PRO A 921 -46.27 14.44 -51.15
CA PRO A 921 -45.76 13.13 -51.56
C PRO A 921 -45.09 13.21 -52.94
N ILE A 922 -43.87 12.68 -53.04
CA ILE A 922 -43.18 12.47 -54.31
C ILE A 922 -43.99 11.43 -55.09
N SER A 923 -44.63 11.83 -56.20
CA SER A 923 -45.35 10.89 -57.06
C SER A 923 -44.37 9.87 -57.64
N SER A 924 -44.82 8.64 -57.87
CA SER A 924 -44.00 7.53 -58.37
C SER A 924 -43.43 7.73 -59.79
N GLU A 925 -43.62 8.90 -60.39
CA GLU A 925 -43.11 9.31 -61.70
C GLU A 925 -42.03 10.42 -61.60
N GLY A 926 -41.20 10.41 -60.55
CA GLY A 926 -39.95 11.19 -60.51
C GLY A 926 -40.05 12.65 -60.05
N GLY A 927 -40.67 12.92 -58.89
CA GLY A 927 -40.68 14.25 -58.26
C GLY A 927 -39.48 14.55 -57.34
N SER A 928 -39.17 15.82 -57.11
CA SER A 928 -38.18 16.32 -56.13
C SER A 928 -38.84 16.93 -54.89
N THR A 929 -38.14 17.01 -53.75
CA THR A 929 -38.57 17.75 -52.54
C THR A 929 -37.51 18.73 -52.07
N THR A 930 -37.87 19.71 -51.23
CA THR A 930 -36.91 20.72 -50.71
C THR A 930 -36.60 20.48 -49.24
N LEU A 931 -35.31 20.42 -48.90
CA LEU A 931 -34.77 20.42 -47.53
C LEU A 931 -34.32 21.84 -47.16
N LYS A 932 -34.85 22.39 -46.06
CA LYS A 932 -34.47 23.71 -45.52
C LYS A 932 -33.61 23.54 -44.27
N VAL A 933 -32.37 24.03 -44.31
CA VAL A 933 -31.39 23.99 -43.20
C VAL A 933 -31.17 25.40 -42.65
N LYS A 934 -31.38 25.59 -41.36
CA LYS A 934 -31.18 26.88 -40.68
C LYS A 934 -29.94 26.81 -39.78
N VAL A 935 -29.04 27.78 -39.90
CA VAL A 935 -27.80 27.90 -39.10
C VAL A 935 -27.73 29.26 -38.41
N GLN A 936 -27.08 29.32 -37.25
CA GLN A 936 -26.89 30.51 -36.43
C GLN A 936 -25.44 30.68 -36.01
N ASN A 937 -24.93 31.90 -36.06
CA ASN A 937 -23.63 32.26 -35.50
C ASN A 937 -23.78 32.57 -34.00
N GLU A 938 -23.07 31.83 -33.14
CA GLU A 938 -23.12 31.95 -31.68
C GLU A 938 -22.06 32.91 -31.12
N ILE A 939 -21.20 33.47 -31.98
CA ILE A 939 -20.13 34.39 -31.56
C ILE A 939 -20.34 35.82 -32.06
N LYS A 940 -19.63 36.75 -31.42
CA LYS A 940 -19.71 38.19 -31.69
C LYS A 940 -18.90 38.63 -32.92
N GLU A 941 -18.20 37.70 -33.56
CA GLU A 941 -17.43 37.94 -34.78
C GLU A 941 -18.15 37.36 -36.00
N LYS A 942 -17.83 37.86 -37.19
CA LYS A 942 -18.38 37.32 -38.44
C LYS A 942 -17.78 35.94 -38.72
N VAL A 943 -18.62 34.95 -39.01
CA VAL A 943 -18.18 33.63 -39.47
C VAL A 943 -18.14 33.61 -41.00
N THR A 944 -16.95 33.44 -41.59
CA THR A 944 -16.80 33.36 -43.05
C THR A 944 -15.50 32.66 -43.49
N PRO A 945 -15.52 31.86 -44.57
CA PRO A 945 -16.69 31.18 -45.15
C PRO A 945 -17.04 29.93 -44.32
N GLY A 946 -18.33 29.73 -44.02
CA GLY A 946 -18.83 28.43 -43.58
C GLY A 946 -19.44 27.67 -44.73
N LYS A 947 -19.65 26.36 -44.59
CA LYS A 947 -20.23 25.51 -45.65
C LYS A 947 -21.24 24.54 -45.07
N ILE A 948 -22.43 24.46 -45.64
CA ILE A 948 -23.39 23.38 -45.37
C ILE A 948 -23.22 22.36 -46.49
N GLU A 949 -23.07 21.08 -46.15
CA GLU A 949 -22.89 19.99 -47.10
C GLU A 949 -23.86 18.86 -46.79
N LEU A 950 -24.53 18.36 -47.83
CA LEU A 950 -25.41 17.22 -47.74
C LEU A 950 -24.67 15.92 -48.04
N GLN A 951 -24.98 14.88 -47.26
CA GLN A 951 -24.57 13.50 -47.51
C GLN A 951 -25.81 12.74 -47.96
N LEU A 952 -25.86 12.42 -49.26
CA LEU A 952 -27.02 11.78 -49.86
C LEU A 952 -26.88 10.25 -49.89
N PRO A 953 -28.00 9.51 -49.86
CA PRO A 953 -28.01 8.10 -50.22
C PRO A 953 -27.51 7.85 -51.64
N GLU A 954 -27.00 6.65 -51.89
CA GLU A 954 -26.58 6.24 -53.23
C GLU A 954 -27.72 6.40 -54.26
N GLY A 955 -27.40 7.01 -55.41
CA GLY A 955 -28.36 7.27 -56.49
C GLY A 955 -29.26 8.50 -56.31
N TRP A 956 -29.17 9.23 -55.19
CA TRP A 956 -29.89 10.48 -54.97
C TRP A 956 -29.06 11.68 -55.40
N ASN A 957 -29.72 12.70 -55.94
CA ASN A 957 -29.07 13.96 -56.32
C ASN A 957 -29.62 15.11 -55.48
N ALA A 958 -28.80 16.13 -55.22
CA ALA A 958 -29.27 17.39 -54.64
C ALA A 958 -28.66 18.58 -55.36
N HIS A 959 -29.46 19.64 -55.50
CA HIS A 959 -29.04 20.89 -56.10
C HIS A 959 -29.37 22.08 -55.18
N PRO A 960 -28.34 22.80 -54.68
CA PRO A 960 -26.92 22.38 -54.66
C PRO A 960 -26.69 21.16 -53.75
N LEU A 961 -25.53 20.49 -53.83
CA LEU A 961 -25.12 19.44 -52.86
C LEU A 961 -24.48 20.06 -51.60
N ALA A 962 -23.89 21.25 -51.75
CA ALA A 962 -23.33 22.03 -50.68
C ALA A 962 -23.44 23.53 -51.00
N THR A 963 -23.56 24.35 -49.96
CA THR A 963 -23.71 25.80 -50.06
C THR A 963 -22.80 26.48 -49.06
N ASP A 964 -22.00 27.44 -49.52
CA ASP A 964 -21.23 28.30 -48.64
C ASP A 964 -22.13 29.36 -48.01
N PHE A 965 -21.83 29.73 -46.77
CA PHE A 965 -22.52 30.76 -46.01
C PHE A 965 -21.56 31.76 -45.39
N GLN A 966 -22.10 32.94 -45.10
CA GLN A 966 -21.44 33.95 -44.27
C GLN A 966 -22.46 34.46 -43.27
N LEU A 967 -22.19 34.30 -41.97
CA LEU A 967 -23.09 34.76 -40.93
C LEU A 967 -22.47 35.98 -40.25
N SER A 968 -23.23 37.06 -40.17
CA SER A 968 -22.91 38.20 -39.30
C SER A 968 -22.95 37.77 -37.83
N ALA A 969 -22.38 38.57 -36.93
CA ALA A 969 -22.38 38.30 -35.49
C ALA A 969 -23.82 38.08 -34.98
N GLY A 970 -24.10 36.94 -34.36
CA GLY A 970 -25.45 36.57 -33.91
C GLY A 970 -26.47 36.28 -35.02
N GLY A 971 -26.07 36.35 -36.29
CA GLY A 971 -26.96 36.22 -37.45
C GLY A 971 -27.45 34.79 -37.67
N GLU A 972 -28.67 34.67 -38.20
CA GLU A 972 -29.31 33.42 -38.61
C GLU A 972 -29.63 33.45 -40.10
N GLU A 973 -29.34 32.36 -40.81
CA GLU A 973 -29.73 32.20 -42.21
C GLU A 973 -30.29 30.80 -42.49
N THR A 974 -31.18 30.72 -43.48
CA THR A 974 -31.79 29.46 -43.93
C THR A 974 -31.42 29.18 -45.37
N TYR A 975 -30.95 27.96 -45.63
CA TYR A 975 -30.51 27.48 -46.94
C TYR A 975 -31.39 26.34 -47.41
N SER A 976 -31.76 26.36 -48.68
CA SER A 976 -32.66 25.39 -49.30
C SER A 976 -31.89 24.49 -50.25
N PHE A 977 -32.17 23.18 -50.21
CA PHE A 977 -31.56 22.16 -51.04
C PHE A 977 -32.68 21.35 -51.71
N VAL A 978 -32.71 21.31 -53.04
CA VAL A 978 -33.67 20.47 -53.76
C VAL A 978 -33.08 19.06 -53.85
N ILE A 979 -33.78 18.09 -53.29
CA ILE A 979 -33.38 16.68 -53.24
C ILE A 979 -34.23 15.89 -54.22
N THR A 980 -33.57 15.18 -55.12
CA THR A 980 -34.19 14.38 -56.18
C THR A 980 -33.81 12.91 -55.98
N PRO A 981 -34.76 12.03 -55.62
CA PRO A 981 -34.52 10.60 -55.57
C PRO A 981 -34.40 10.00 -56.99
N PRO A 982 -33.84 8.78 -57.14
CA PRO A 982 -33.81 8.11 -58.44
C PRO A 982 -35.24 7.82 -58.94
N SER A 983 -35.41 7.80 -60.27
CA SER A 983 -36.66 7.37 -60.91
C SER A 983 -37.05 5.99 -60.38
N GLU A 984 -38.28 5.86 -59.86
CA GLU A 984 -38.85 4.67 -59.19
C GLU A 984 -38.56 4.48 -57.68
N PHE A 985 -38.05 5.49 -56.97
CA PHE A 985 -37.90 5.40 -55.51
C PHE A 985 -39.21 5.06 -54.78
N LYS A 986 -39.18 3.98 -54.00
CA LYS A 986 -40.23 3.57 -53.05
C LYS A 986 -39.63 3.35 -51.66
N GLY A 987 -40.16 4.01 -50.62
CA GLY A 987 -39.75 3.81 -49.21
C GLY A 987 -39.34 5.09 -48.49
N VAL A 988 -38.48 5.00 -47.46
CA VAL A 988 -37.91 6.14 -46.69
C VAL A 988 -36.37 6.08 -46.69
N LYS A 989 -35.67 7.23 -46.85
CA LYS A 989 -34.19 7.32 -46.76
C LYS A 989 -33.72 8.52 -45.92
N GLU A 990 -32.51 8.41 -45.33
CA GLU A 990 -31.86 9.48 -44.55
C GLU A 990 -30.89 10.31 -45.40
N VAL A 991 -30.91 11.63 -45.22
CA VAL A 991 -29.96 12.60 -45.78
C VAL A 991 -29.21 13.25 -44.62
N GLY A 992 -27.88 13.14 -44.62
CA GLY A 992 -27.02 13.80 -43.63
C GLY A 992 -26.83 15.27 -43.98
N VAL A 993 -26.79 16.13 -42.96
CA VAL A 993 -26.52 17.57 -43.08
C VAL A 993 -25.33 17.89 -42.19
N SER A 994 -24.25 18.41 -42.76
CA SER A 994 -23.06 18.82 -42.02
C SER A 994 -22.79 20.31 -42.21
N VAL A 995 -22.52 21.01 -41.11
CA VAL A 995 -22.04 22.39 -41.10
C VAL A 995 -20.54 22.35 -40.87
N LYS A 996 -19.79 22.93 -41.80
CA LYS A 996 -18.33 22.97 -41.79
C LYS A 996 -17.80 24.38 -41.67
N LEU A 997 -16.73 24.54 -40.91
CA LEU A 997 -15.86 25.72 -40.92
C LEU A 997 -14.47 25.26 -41.34
N GLY A 998 -13.96 25.79 -42.45
CA GLY A 998 -12.82 25.19 -43.14
C GLY A 998 -13.10 23.73 -43.53
N ASN A 999 -12.25 22.81 -43.07
CA ASN A 999 -12.41 21.37 -43.31
C ASN A 999 -13.15 20.63 -42.17
N ALA A 1000 -13.36 21.27 -41.02
CA ALA A 1000 -13.92 20.62 -39.84
C ALA A 1000 -15.45 20.63 -39.86
N VAL A 1001 -16.09 19.50 -39.57
CA VAL A 1001 -17.54 19.42 -39.32
C VAL A 1001 -17.79 19.87 -37.88
N VAL A 1002 -18.25 21.11 -37.70
CA VAL A 1002 -18.47 21.69 -36.36
C VAL A 1002 -19.82 21.29 -35.76
N THR A 1003 -20.81 20.96 -36.60
CA THR A 1003 -22.09 20.36 -36.18
C THR A 1003 -22.76 19.62 -37.34
N SER A 1004 -23.57 18.60 -37.06
CA SER A 1004 -24.29 17.81 -38.08
C SER A 1004 -25.59 17.20 -37.56
N THR A 1005 -26.49 16.83 -38.48
CA THR A 1005 -27.75 16.12 -38.20
C THR A 1005 -28.17 15.24 -39.39
N LYS A 1006 -29.27 14.47 -39.27
CA LYS A 1006 -29.86 13.66 -40.35
C LYS A 1006 -31.35 13.91 -40.51
N VAL A 1007 -31.87 13.81 -41.74
CA VAL A 1007 -33.28 14.10 -42.10
C VAL A 1007 -33.87 13.01 -43.01
N GLN A 1008 -35.16 12.67 -42.91
CA GLN A 1008 -35.81 11.57 -43.66
C GLN A 1008 -36.68 12.03 -44.87
N VAL A 1009 -36.76 11.24 -45.96
CA VAL A 1009 -37.55 11.52 -47.21
C VAL A 1009 -38.31 10.28 -47.77
N ALA A 1010 -39.59 10.38 -48.26
CA ALA A 1010 -40.51 9.23 -48.61
C ALA A 1010 -41.50 9.36 -49.84
N SER A 1011 -42.22 8.29 -50.31
CA SER A 1011 -43.13 8.20 -51.54
C SER A 1011 -44.47 7.35 -51.47
N GLY A 1012 -45.66 7.78 -52.05
CA GLY A 1012 -46.82 6.94 -52.59
C GLY A 1012 -48.31 6.97 -52.02
N GLY A 1013 -49.40 6.84 -52.86
CA GLY A 1013 -50.89 6.68 -52.56
C GLY A 1013 -51.84 6.35 -53.79
N ILE A 1014 -53.18 6.05 -53.65
CA ILE A 1014 -54.16 5.70 -54.76
C ILE A 1014 -55.54 6.43 -54.66
N TYR A 1015 -56.18 6.83 -55.79
CA TYR A 1015 -57.52 7.50 -55.78
C TYR A 1015 -58.72 6.54 -55.68
N LEU A 1016 -59.77 6.96 -54.98
CA LEU A 1016 -61.02 6.19 -54.82
C LEU A 1016 -61.79 5.99 -56.13
N SER A 1017 -61.75 6.97 -57.03
CA SER A 1017 -62.34 6.87 -58.37
C SER A 1017 -61.75 5.70 -59.19
N ASP A 1018 -60.50 5.33 -58.92
CA ASP A 1018 -59.74 4.34 -59.70
C ASP A 1018 -59.95 2.90 -59.19
N ILE A 1019 -60.67 2.74 -58.08
CA ILE A 1019 -61.02 1.44 -57.52
C ILE A 1019 -62.53 1.21 -57.54
N SER A 1020 -62.97 -0.04 -57.61
CA SER A 1020 -64.38 -0.39 -57.67
C SER A 1020 -65.02 -0.35 -56.27
N TRP A 1021 -66.18 0.29 -56.15
CA TRP A 1021 -67.01 0.20 -54.95
C TRP A 1021 -67.81 -1.11 -54.94
N VAL A 1022 -68.17 -1.57 -53.74
CA VAL A 1022 -69.05 -2.74 -53.53
C VAL A 1022 -70.51 -2.38 -53.79
N LYS A 1023 -70.93 -1.19 -53.34
CA LYS A 1023 -72.30 -0.70 -53.48
C LYS A 1023 -72.29 0.82 -53.54
N ALA A 1024 -73.09 1.41 -54.43
CA ALA A 1024 -73.30 2.85 -54.50
C ALA A 1024 -74.77 3.15 -54.81
N THR A 1025 -75.38 4.04 -54.03
CA THR A 1025 -76.76 4.51 -54.20
C THR A 1025 -76.82 6.01 -54.00
N ALA A 1026 -77.66 6.71 -54.77
CA ALA A 1026 -77.93 8.14 -54.61
C ALA A 1026 -79.43 8.41 -54.70
N GLY A 1027 -79.89 9.47 -54.04
CA GLY A 1027 -81.32 9.82 -53.93
C GLY A 1027 -81.90 10.37 -55.24
N TRP A 1028 -81.03 10.87 -56.12
CA TRP A 1028 -81.36 11.32 -57.46
C TRP A 1028 -80.14 11.08 -58.38
N ALA A 1029 -80.40 10.70 -59.64
CA ALA A 1029 -79.39 10.23 -60.60
C ALA A 1029 -78.50 9.07 -60.07
N THR A 1030 -77.40 8.77 -60.77
CA THR A 1030 -76.41 7.77 -60.34
C THR A 1030 -75.10 8.43 -59.96
N VAL A 1031 -74.39 7.83 -58.99
CA VAL A 1031 -73.06 8.27 -58.55
C VAL A 1031 -72.07 8.29 -59.72
N GLN A 1032 -71.29 9.36 -59.83
CA GLN A 1032 -70.33 9.59 -60.90
C GLN A 1032 -68.89 9.53 -60.38
N LYS A 1033 -67.99 8.91 -61.17
CA LYS A 1033 -66.54 8.93 -60.93
C LYS A 1033 -65.92 10.10 -61.68
N ASP A 1034 -65.10 10.88 -61.00
CA ASP A 1034 -64.35 12.03 -61.51
C ASP A 1034 -65.20 13.14 -62.16
N LYS A 1035 -66.51 13.12 -61.92
CA LYS A 1035 -67.50 14.07 -62.44
C LYS A 1035 -68.59 14.32 -61.41
N SER A 1036 -69.22 15.48 -61.47
CA SER A 1036 -70.40 15.85 -60.68
C SER A 1036 -71.60 14.99 -61.04
N THR A 1037 -72.68 15.08 -60.25
CA THR A 1037 -73.94 14.36 -60.50
C THR A 1037 -74.53 14.67 -61.89
N ASP A 1038 -74.42 15.91 -62.38
CA ASP A 1038 -74.84 16.29 -63.74
C ASP A 1038 -73.78 16.01 -64.83
N LYS A 1039 -72.70 15.30 -64.47
CA LYS A 1039 -71.57 14.89 -65.34
C LYS A 1039 -70.64 16.02 -65.78
N ASN A 1040 -70.61 17.13 -65.03
CA ASN A 1040 -69.63 18.21 -65.20
C ASN A 1040 -68.35 17.93 -64.39
N PRO A 1041 -67.27 18.74 -64.52
CA PRO A 1041 -66.11 18.63 -63.63
C PRO A 1041 -66.48 18.91 -62.17
N LEU A 1042 -65.98 18.09 -61.25
CA LEU A 1042 -66.17 18.26 -59.80
C LEU A 1042 -65.65 19.63 -59.38
N SER A 1043 -66.48 20.46 -58.75
CA SER A 1043 -66.09 21.81 -58.39
C SER A 1043 -66.62 22.21 -57.03
N LEU A 1044 -65.73 22.46 -56.07
CA LEU A 1044 -66.10 22.86 -54.72
C LEU A 1044 -65.67 24.30 -54.43
N LEU A 1045 -66.39 24.98 -53.53
CA LEU A 1045 -66.02 26.33 -53.13
C LEU A 1045 -64.72 26.34 -52.30
N GLY A 1046 -63.66 26.96 -52.79
CA GLY A 1046 -62.47 27.27 -51.99
C GLY A 1046 -62.63 28.58 -51.22
N THR A 1047 -61.66 28.91 -50.37
CA THR A 1047 -61.66 30.16 -49.58
C THR A 1047 -61.61 31.43 -50.43
N THR A 1048 -61.22 31.34 -51.70
CA THR A 1048 -61.09 32.47 -52.65
C THR A 1048 -61.98 32.34 -53.90
N GLY A 1049 -62.84 31.31 -53.96
CA GLY A 1049 -63.69 31.02 -55.13
C GLY A 1049 -63.69 29.52 -55.49
N PRO A 1050 -64.49 29.10 -56.48
CA PRO A 1050 -64.60 27.68 -56.86
C PRO A 1050 -63.26 27.08 -57.33
N ILE A 1051 -62.98 25.85 -56.88
CA ILE A 1051 -61.82 25.05 -57.24
C ILE A 1051 -62.31 23.79 -57.94
N THR A 1052 -61.78 23.53 -59.14
CA THR A 1052 -62.11 22.34 -59.93
C THR A 1052 -61.10 21.22 -59.65
N TYR A 1053 -61.62 20.01 -59.46
CA TYR A 1053 -60.83 18.83 -59.15
C TYR A 1053 -60.89 17.82 -60.29
N LYS A 1054 -59.72 17.22 -60.59
CA LYS A 1054 -59.60 16.19 -61.64
C LYS A 1054 -60.04 14.81 -61.18
N LYS A 1055 -59.92 14.52 -59.87
CA LYS A 1055 -60.19 13.22 -59.27
C LYS A 1055 -61.19 13.36 -58.13
N GLY A 1056 -62.08 12.40 -57.98
CA GLY A 1056 -63.07 12.38 -56.89
C GLY A 1056 -64.38 11.67 -57.26
N ILE A 1057 -65.40 11.83 -56.43
CA ILE A 1057 -66.70 11.16 -56.59
C ILE A 1057 -67.84 12.18 -56.43
N GLY A 1058 -68.68 12.33 -57.46
CA GLY A 1058 -69.87 13.19 -57.45
C GLY A 1058 -71.14 12.39 -57.15
N THR A 1059 -72.02 12.93 -56.31
CA THR A 1059 -73.23 12.24 -55.81
C THR A 1059 -74.35 13.21 -55.44
N HIS A 1060 -75.51 12.67 -55.08
CA HIS A 1060 -76.68 13.45 -54.65
C HIS A 1060 -77.34 12.86 -53.41
N SER A 1061 -77.78 13.71 -52.48
CA SER A 1061 -78.41 13.29 -51.23
C SER A 1061 -79.80 12.61 -51.41
N LYS A 1062 -80.17 11.58 -50.66
CA LYS A 1062 -79.33 10.80 -49.76
C LYS A 1062 -78.49 9.79 -50.54
N SER A 1063 -77.19 9.69 -50.26
CA SER A 1063 -76.31 8.71 -50.91
C SER A 1063 -75.46 7.91 -49.94
N GLU A 1064 -75.14 6.69 -50.36
CA GLU A 1064 -74.22 5.78 -49.67
C GLU A 1064 -73.32 5.09 -50.69
N ILE A 1065 -72.01 5.14 -50.48
CA ILE A 1065 -70.99 4.51 -51.34
C ILE A 1065 -70.07 3.70 -50.45
N THR A 1066 -70.02 2.39 -50.65
CA THR A 1066 -69.29 1.45 -49.80
C THR A 1066 -68.16 0.79 -50.59
N TYR A 1067 -66.95 0.85 -50.06
CA TYR A 1067 -65.76 0.19 -50.57
C TYR A 1067 -65.33 -0.92 -49.60
N ASP A 1068 -64.98 -2.09 -50.17
CA ASP A 1068 -64.27 -3.13 -49.45
C ASP A 1068 -62.79 -2.77 -49.42
N ILE A 1069 -62.28 -2.49 -48.24
CA ILE A 1069 -60.87 -2.19 -47.98
C ILE A 1069 -60.19 -3.30 -47.17
N SER A 1070 -60.86 -4.44 -46.98
CA SER A 1070 -60.40 -5.58 -46.15
C SER A 1070 -59.12 -6.22 -46.66
N ASN A 1071 -58.89 -6.16 -47.97
CA ASN A 1071 -57.74 -6.76 -48.63
C ASN A 1071 -56.57 -5.80 -48.88
N ALA A 1072 -56.55 -4.59 -48.28
CA ALA A 1072 -55.67 -3.54 -48.77
C ALA A 1072 -54.76 -2.86 -47.72
N THR A 1073 -53.53 -2.58 -48.18
CA THR A 1073 -52.39 -1.93 -47.52
C THR A 1073 -52.57 -0.41 -47.36
N TYR A 1074 -53.78 0.06 -47.01
CA TYR A 1074 -54.08 1.50 -46.85
C TYR A 1074 -53.98 1.96 -45.38
N LYS A 1075 -53.55 3.21 -45.19
CA LYS A 1075 -53.38 3.84 -43.86
C LYS A 1075 -54.34 4.98 -43.63
N ARG A 1076 -54.50 5.91 -44.57
CA ARG A 1076 -55.37 7.08 -44.39
C ARG A 1076 -56.23 7.33 -45.63
N PHE A 1077 -57.45 7.81 -45.41
CA PHE A 1077 -58.35 8.34 -46.44
C PHE A 1077 -58.32 9.86 -46.38
N HIS A 1078 -58.13 10.48 -47.55
CA HIS A 1078 -58.10 11.93 -47.74
C HIS A 1078 -59.15 12.35 -48.77
N SER A 1079 -59.86 13.46 -48.55
CA SER A 1079 -60.75 14.08 -49.54
C SER A 1079 -61.14 15.50 -49.14
N TYR A 1080 -61.51 16.36 -50.10
CA TYR A 1080 -62.25 17.58 -49.85
C TYR A 1080 -63.75 17.36 -50.10
N VAL A 1081 -64.61 17.80 -49.17
CA VAL A 1081 -66.06 17.63 -49.28
C VAL A 1081 -66.80 18.96 -49.32
N GLY A 1082 -67.90 19.00 -50.08
CA GLY A 1082 -68.76 20.18 -50.18
C GLY A 1082 -69.86 20.04 -51.23
N ILE A 1083 -70.71 21.06 -51.34
CA ILE A 1083 -71.74 21.13 -52.40
C ILE A 1083 -71.09 21.57 -53.71
N ASP A 1084 -71.40 20.85 -54.80
CA ASP A 1084 -70.88 21.14 -56.13
C ASP A 1084 -71.34 22.55 -56.56
N GLN A 1085 -70.42 23.30 -57.17
CA GLN A 1085 -70.61 24.69 -57.56
C GLN A 1085 -71.39 24.86 -58.89
N GLU A 1086 -71.96 23.79 -59.45
CA GLU A 1086 -72.87 23.85 -60.60
C GLU A 1086 -74.26 24.41 -60.22
N PRO A 1087 -75.07 24.88 -61.19
CA PRO A 1087 -76.40 25.45 -60.91
C PRO A 1087 -77.31 24.51 -60.11
N GLY A 1088 -77.20 23.19 -60.34
CA GLY A 1088 -77.94 22.15 -59.63
C GLY A 1088 -77.56 22.00 -58.15
N GLY A 1089 -76.45 22.57 -57.68
CA GLY A 1089 -76.09 22.65 -56.26
C GLY A 1089 -76.64 23.87 -55.53
N LYS A 1090 -77.15 24.89 -56.25
CA LYS A 1090 -77.58 26.16 -55.63
C LYS A 1090 -78.87 25.97 -54.84
N GLY A 1091 -78.75 26.05 -53.52
CA GLY A 1091 -79.87 25.94 -52.58
C GLY A 1091 -79.91 24.61 -51.82
N GLY A 1092 -79.03 23.66 -52.14
CA GLY A 1092 -78.91 22.40 -51.41
C GLY A 1092 -78.32 22.56 -50.01
N SER A 1093 -78.59 21.59 -49.14
CA SER A 1093 -77.95 21.48 -47.84
C SER A 1093 -77.73 20.01 -47.44
N VAL A 1094 -76.46 19.64 -47.28
CA VAL A 1094 -76.06 18.25 -47.08
C VAL A 1094 -75.16 18.07 -45.86
N VAL A 1095 -75.11 16.85 -45.34
CA VAL A 1095 -74.14 16.43 -44.33
C VAL A 1095 -73.33 15.26 -44.88
N PHE A 1096 -72.00 15.43 -44.95
CA PHE A 1096 -71.07 14.36 -45.30
C PHE A 1096 -70.67 13.58 -44.06
N LYS A 1097 -70.71 12.26 -44.17
CA LYS A 1097 -70.25 11.34 -43.13
C LYS A 1097 -69.34 10.28 -43.71
N VAL A 1098 -68.33 9.91 -42.95
CA VAL A 1098 -67.49 8.73 -43.24
C VAL A 1098 -67.74 7.72 -42.13
N LEU A 1099 -68.09 6.50 -42.53
CA LEU A 1099 -68.26 5.37 -41.64
C LEU A 1099 -67.20 4.32 -41.96
N LEU A 1100 -66.57 3.77 -40.92
CA LEU A 1100 -65.65 2.64 -41.02
C LEU A 1100 -66.22 1.46 -40.26
N ASP A 1101 -66.37 0.31 -40.92
CA ASP A 1101 -67.00 -0.89 -40.36
C ASP A 1101 -68.35 -0.59 -39.66
N GLY A 1102 -69.13 0.33 -40.22
CA GLY A 1102 -70.43 0.77 -39.70
C GLY A 1102 -70.41 1.86 -38.63
N ALA A 1103 -69.24 2.29 -38.13
CA ALA A 1103 -69.13 3.38 -37.14
C ALA A 1103 -68.79 4.73 -37.80
N GLU A 1104 -69.54 5.79 -37.47
CA GLU A 1104 -69.27 7.16 -37.94
C GLU A 1104 -67.97 7.70 -37.31
N VAL A 1105 -67.00 8.05 -38.16
CA VAL A 1105 -65.69 8.58 -37.75
C VAL A 1105 -65.43 10.01 -38.23
N PHE A 1106 -66.25 10.50 -39.15
CA PHE A 1106 -66.20 11.88 -39.60
C PHE A 1106 -67.62 12.37 -39.91
N ASN A 1107 -67.88 13.64 -39.58
CA ASN A 1107 -69.10 14.37 -39.89
C ASN A 1107 -68.76 15.81 -40.24
N SER A 1108 -69.20 16.30 -41.39
CA SER A 1108 -68.91 17.67 -41.83
C SER A 1108 -69.69 18.75 -41.07
N GLY A 1109 -70.77 18.37 -40.36
CA GLY A 1109 -71.89 19.25 -40.08
C GLY A 1109 -72.63 19.64 -41.36
N THR A 1110 -73.67 20.47 -41.25
CA THR A 1110 -74.41 20.97 -42.42
C THR A 1110 -73.53 21.83 -43.32
N MET A 1111 -73.47 21.48 -44.60
CA MET A 1111 -72.77 22.24 -45.63
C MET A 1111 -73.79 22.79 -46.64
N TYR A 1112 -73.62 24.06 -46.98
CA TYR A 1112 -74.42 24.77 -47.98
C TYR A 1112 -73.57 25.10 -49.21
N TYR A 1113 -74.22 25.53 -50.30
CA TYR A 1113 -73.54 25.92 -51.54
C TYR A 1113 -72.45 26.99 -51.34
N ASN A 1114 -72.60 27.88 -50.35
CA ASN A 1114 -71.62 28.93 -50.02
C ASN A 1114 -70.66 28.54 -48.88
N THR A 1115 -70.67 27.29 -48.42
CA THR A 1115 -69.72 26.80 -47.42
C THR A 1115 -68.44 26.36 -48.13
N PRO A 1116 -67.26 26.90 -47.73
CA PRO A 1116 -65.99 26.41 -48.27
C PRO A 1116 -65.79 24.92 -48.02
N ALA A 1117 -65.15 24.25 -48.97
CA ALA A 1117 -64.85 22.82 -48.93
C ALA A 1117 -64.06 22.48 -47.66
N LYS A 1118 -64.42 21.36 -47.03
CA LYS A 1118 -63.74 20.86 -45.84
C LYS A 1118 -62.83 19.70 -46.19
N PHE A 1119 -61.61 19.70 -45.65
CA PHE A 1119 -60.71 18.57 -45.80
C PHE A 1119 -61.05 17.47 -44.80
N VAL A 1120 -61.05 16.24 -45.29
CA VAL A 1120 -61.29 14.99 -44.57
C VAL A 1120 -59.98 14.23 -44.54
N ASP A 1121 -59.57 13.82 -43.35
CA ASP A 1121 -58.42 12.95 -43.13
C ASP A 1121 -58.73 11.91 -42.04
N VAL A 1122 -58.88 10.65 -42.45
CA VAL A 1122 -59.37 9.57 -41.61
C VAL A 1122 -58.40 8.39 -41.64
N ASP A 1123 -58.03 7.86 -40.47
CA ASP A 1123 -57.20 6.65 -40.34
C ASP A 1123 -58.02 5.39 -40.64
N LEU A 1124 -57.52 4.56 -41.56
CA LEU A 1124 -58.14 3.30 -42.03
C LEU A 1124 -57.52 2.06 -41.39
N THR A 1125 -56.55 2.22 -40.49
CA THR A 1125 -55.76 1.11 -39.95
C THR A 1125 -56.65 0.06 -39.29
N GLY A 1126 -56.63 -1.15 -39.86
CA GLY A 1126 -57.35 -2.31 -39.34
C GLY A 1126 -58.84 -2.37 -39.67
N LYS A 1127 -59.33 -1.47 -40.53
CA LYS A 1127 -60.72 -1.42 -40.98
C LYS A 1127 -60.93 -2.20 -42.27
N LYS A 1128 -62.13 -2.73 -42.47
CA LYS A 1128 -62.47 -3.62 -43.60
C LYS A 1128 -63.46 -2.98 -44.56
N GLU A 1129 -64.25 -2.03 -44.10
CA GLU A 1129 -65.23 -1.29 -44.90
C GLU A 1129 -64.99 0.21 -44.75
N LEU A 1130 -64.96 0.92 -45.89
CA LEU A 1130 -65.06 2.38 -45.96
C LEU A 1130 -66.40 2.75 -46.61
N LYS A 1131 -67.24 3.48 -45.89
CA LYS A 1131 -68.54 3.93 -46.37
C LYS A 1131 -68.64 5.45 -46.34
N LEU A 1132 -68.86 6.03 -47.50
CA LEU A 1132 -69.07 7.45 -47.70
C LEU A 1132 -70.57 7.71 -47.78
N VAL A 1133 -71.08 8.62 -46.95
CA VAL A 1133 -72.51 8.91 -46.84
C VAL A 1133 -72.75 10.40 -46.99
N VAL A 1134 -73.79 10.75 -47.73
CA VAL A 1134 -74.30 12.13 -47.82
C VAL A 1134 -75.78 12.11 -47.45
N ASP A 1135 -76.13 12.78 -46.35
CA ASP A 1135 -77.49 12.92 -45.84
C ASP A 1135 -78.08 14.30 -46.15
N ASP A 1136 -79.42 14.39 -46.24
CA ASP A 1136 -80.17 15.65 -46.27
C ASP A 1136 -80.07 16.32 -44.89
N ALA A 1137 -79.73 17.60 -44.88
CA ALA A 1137 -79.55 18.37 -43.65
C ALA A 1137 -80.86 18.98 -43.09
N GLY A 1138 -82.02 18.61 -43.66
CA GLY A 1138 -83.33 18.83 -43.06
C GLY A 1138 -84.24 19.80 -43.83
N ASN A 1139 -83.86 20.21 -45.04
CA ASN A 1139 -84.69 21.05 -45.92
C ASN A 1139 -85.29 20.29 -47.12
N GLY A 1140 -85.10 18.97 -47.17
CA GLY A 1140 -85.47 18.13 -48.31
C GLY A 1140 -84.35 18.11 -49.36
N ASN A 1141 -84.26 17.04 -50.13
CA ASN A 1141 -83.08 16.80 -50.97
C ASN A 1141 -83.05 17.55 -52.32
N GLY A 1142 -83.77 18.66 -52.47
CA GLY A 1142 -83.76 19.41 -53.71
C GLY A 1142 -82.45 20.19 -53.88
N ASN A 1143 -81.75 20.00 -55.01
CA ASN A 1143 -80.47 20.65 -55.34
C ASN A 1143 -79.27 20.22 -54.47
N ASP A 1144 -79.32 19.01 -53.90
CA ASP A 1144 -78.27 18.47 -53.02
C ASP A 1144 -77.13 17.77 -53.79
N HIS A 1145 -76.53 18.49 -54.75
CA HIS A 1145 -75.40 18.00 -55.53
C HIS A 1145 -74.11 18.10 -54.69
N ALA A 1146 -73.46 16.98 -54.43
CA ALA A 1146 -72.43 16.83 -53.41
C ALA A 1146 -71.20 16.08 -53.95
N ASP A 1147 -70.00 16.56 -53.64
CA ASP A 1147 -68.76 15.93 -54.10
C ASP A 1147 -67.82 15.53 -52.97
N TRP A 1148 -67.18 14.37 -53.16
CA TRP A 1148 -65.95 13.94 -52.50
C TRP A 1148 -64.78 14.19 -53.46
N ALA A 1149 -64.30 15.43 -53.49
CA ALA A 1149 -63.21 15.87 -54.36
C ALA A 1149 -61.84 15.39 -53.84
N ASP A 1150 -60.91 15.15 -54.76
CA ASP A 1150 -59.55 14.66 -54.51
C ASP A 1150 -59.51 13.48 -53.53
N ALA A 1151 -60.41 12.52 -53.71
CA ALA A 1151 -60.61 11.44 -52.77
C ALA A 1151 -59.58 10.31 -52.99
N TRP A 1152 -58.63 10.11 -52.07
CA TRP A 1152 -57.56 9.10 -52.18
C TRP A 1152 -57.18 8.41 -50.87
N LEU A 1153 -56.50 7.28 -50.99
CA LEU A 1153 -56.03 6.42 -49.91
C LEU A 1153 -54.48 6.39 -49.90
N SER A 1154 -53.86 6.74 -48.78
CA SER A 1154 -52.42 6.58 -48.60
C SER A 1154 -52.08 5.13 -48.30
N PHE A 1155 -50.94 4.64 -48.80
CA PHE A 1155 -50.44 3.32 -48.41
C PHE A 1155 -49.86 3.36 -46.97
N LYS A 1156 -49.73 2.19 -46.34
CA LYS A 1156 -49.11 2.02 -45.02
C LYS A 1156 -47.61 2.28 -44.98
#